data_AF-A0A3B3TRY8-F1
#
_entry.id   AF-A0A3B3TRY8-F1
#
_cell.length_a   1.000
_cell.length_b   1.000
_cell.length_c   1.000
_cell.angle_alpha   90.00
_cell.angle_beta   90.00
_cell.angle_gamma   90.00
#
_symmetry.space_group_name_H-M   'P 1'
#
loop_
_entity.id
_entity.type
_entity.pdbx_description
1 polymer ?
#
loop_
_entity_poly.entity_id
_entity_poly.type
_entity_poly.pdbx_seq_one_letter_code
_entity_poly.pdbx_strand_id
1 'polypeptide(L)'
;MMWFPRVSIGLIVLLCVGAVRCAWEESTVVPVRLDQSESASEPWRTLSAEEEEKEAQTRLYRLDVFGKQLVLQLEPDQTFLAPGFVFHVVGSPESAPVREAEGAAEPGCFFSGTVNGEKRSAAALNLCHGLTGGFYFQGEEYFIQPLNSSELLPGREEEGAHMVRRRSRAALAEEGSSKCGVSEDEERVPRNLEQEASHGAPNADQTANRRTRRFVSTPRYLEIMLVADQSMAEFHGAGLKPYLLTIMAVASRLYHHPSIHNSISLAVVKLLVVYEEERGPQVSTNAALTLRNFCQWQRQHNPLSDRHPEHYDTAILFTRMDLCGAHSCDTLGMADVGTVCDPERSCSIIEDDGLQAAFTVAHELGHVFNMPHDDAQLCSGVNGAHWSSHMMASTLSNLDQRQPWSPCSALMITSFLDNGHGQCLLDKPVKAQLLPQPLPGTVYSADQQCRLTFGEDSQHCPDLSTTCAALWCTVTTSNGWVVCQTKNFPWADGTSCGHESYCLAGRCLNKTQAAEHQTPVSGGWGMWGPWGDCSRTCGGGVQYSFRSCDNPLPKNGGKYCEGKRIQYRSCNTEVCPDTNGLSFREEQCLAHNDMSAQVSLGSSDGVEWVPKYAGVSPKDRCKLVCRAKGTGYFFVLKPKVADGTPCSPDSTSVCVQGQCVKAGCDRIIGSNRRFDKCGVCGGDGSSCKKVSGSLDRSRPGYQDVVTIPAGATHLDVKQRSPGNGRQDNSYLAVRRQDGTYLLNGDYKLMTMESDITLQGALLRYSGSSASLERLRSFAPLPEPITIQVLSVGEAPRPRVKYSYFAPRPNNAASASSNSGGRRPSINAIREFGGAEWTLREWGPCSQTCGGGLQQREVVCLDPQGRTSRDCPEELRPLVSRACASQPCPSWLPGQWSECSKTCGRGFRKRPLHCIGHDGQTLTLDNCDPKDRPRPLLEMCNQRAC
;
A
#
# COMPACT_ATOMS: atom_id res chain seq x y z
N MET A 1 73.78 -9.42 -15.52
CA MET A 1 74.59 -8.57 -14.61
C MET A 1 74.32 -7.12 -15.00
N MET A 2 74.10 -6.25 -14.02
CA MET A 2 74.18 -4.77 -14.03
C MET A 2 74.05 -3.91 -15.32
N TRP A 3 73.24 -2.84 -15.17
CA TRP A 3 73.44 -1.44 -15.62
C TRP A 3 72.75 -0.87 -16.89
N PHE A 4 72.35 0.41 -16.73
CA PHE A 4 71.73 1.36 -17.69
C PHE A 4 72.76 1.90 -18.72
N PRO A 5 72.31 2.48 -19.86
CA PRO A 5 72.18 3.95 -19.95
C PRO A 5 71.02 4.49 -20.81
N ARG A 6 70.90 5.84 -20.84
CA ARG A 6 69.92 6.65 -21.60
C ARG A 6 70.35 6.87 -23.07
N VAL A 7 69.40 7.23 -23.95
CA VAL A 7 69.39 8.48 -24.78
C VAL A 7 68.11 8.56 -25.63
N SER A 8 67.62 9.78 -25.89
CA SER A 8 66.41 10.08 -26.67
C SER A 8 66.68 10.27 -28.17
N ILE A 9 65.69 9.94 -29.02
CA ILE A 9 65.37 10.58 -30.33
C ILE A 9 63.88 10.30 -30.57
N GLY A 10 63.14 11.28 -31.12
CA GLY A 10 61.71 11.12 -31.43
C GLY A 10 61.46 10.82 -32.90
N LEU A 11 60.35 10.13 -33.20
CA LEU A 11 59.68 10.18 -34.50
C LEU A 11 58.17 9.97 -34.32
N ILE A 12 57.36 10.68 -35.09
CA ILE A 12 55.90 10.55 -35.11
C ILE A 12 55.53 9.34 -35.97
N VAL A 13 54.72 8.42 -35.43
CA VAL A 13 54.02 7.38 -36.20
C VAL A 13 52.58 7.30 -35.68
N LEU A 14 51.60 7.55 -36.56
CA LEU A 14 50.21 7.20 -36.29
C LEU A 14 50.06 5.68 -36.29
N LEU A 15 49.41 5.14 -35.27
CA LEU A 15 48.82 3.80 -35.33
C LEU A 15 47.33 3.91 -34.98
N CYS A 16 46.50 3.79 -36.00
CA CYS A 16 45.06 3.61 -35.84
C CYS A 16 44.81 2.23 -35.21
N VAL A 17 44.24 2.19 -34.01
CA VAL A 17 43.61 0.97 -33.49
C VAL A 17 42.25 0.83 -34.16
N GLY A 18 42.09 -0.21 -34.97
CA GLY A 18 40.84 -0.47 -35.69
C GLY A 18 39.74 -0.92 -34.74
N ALA A 19 38.71 -0.10 -34.55
CA ALA A 19 37.45 -0.55 -33.98
C ALA A 19 36.66 -1.31 -35.04
N VAL A 20 36.49 -2.63 -34.86
CA VAL A 20 35.56 -3.42 -35.69
C VAL A 20 34.14 -3.07 -35.25
N ARG A 21 33.47 -2.20 -36.01
CA ARG A 21 32.05 -1.92 -35.87
C ARG A 21 31.25 -3.03 -36.57
N CYS A 22 30.20 -3.54 -35.94
CA CYS A 22 29.11 -4.20 -36.65
C CYS A 22 28.40 -3.14 -37.50
N ALA A 23 28.79 -3.01 -38.77
CA ALA A 23 28.16 -2.10 -39.71
C ALA A 23 27.03 -2.82 -40.46
N TRP A 24 25.88 -2.16 -40.59
CA TRP A 24 24.87 -2.56 -41.56
C TRP A 24 25.42 -2.35 -42.98
N GLU A 25 25.17 -3.29 -43.88
CA GLU A 25 25.39 -3.07 -45.31
C GLU A 25 24.17 -2.33 -45.87
N GLU A 26 24.37 -1.18 -46.51
CA GLU A 26 23.29 -0.34 -47.06
C GLU A 26 23.30 -0.37 -48.60
N SER A 27 22.12 -0.39 -49.22
CA SER A 27 21.94 -0.37 -50.67
C SER A 27 20.67 0.40 -51.03
N THR A 28 20.71 1.21 -52.09
CA THR A 28 19.55 1.94 -52.60
C THR A 28 18.91 1.18 -53.77
N VAL A 29 17.57 1.13 -53.80
CA VAL A 29 16.77 0.47 -54.83
C VAL A 29 15.57 1.31 -55.23
N VAL A 30 15.12 1.19 -56.47
CA VAL A 30 13.81 1.68 -56.92
C VAL A 30 12.89 0.46 -57.08
N PRO A 31 11.89 0.25 -56.20
CA PRO A 31 11.01 -0.92 -56.27
C PRO A 31 10.11 -0.89 -57.50
N VAL A 32 10.19 -1.93 -58.35
CA VAL A 32 9.38 -2.05 -59.56
C VAL A 32 8.13 -2.88 -59.25
N ARG A 33 6.94 -2.25 -59.31
CA ARG A 33 5.67 -2.99 -59.23
C ARG A 33 5.48 -3.84 -60.48
N LEU A 34 5.05 -5.09 -60.30
CA LEU A 34 4.74 -6.01 -61.39
C LEU A 34 3.22 -6.16 -61.52
N ASP A 35 2.70 -5.87 -62.72
CA ASP A 35 1.30 -6.12 -63.05
C ASP A 35 1.13 -7.54 -63.62
N GLN A 36 0.05 -8.22 -63.26
CA GLN A 36 -0.16 -9.66 -63.56
C GLN A 36 -0.51 -9.99 -65.03
N SER A 37 -0.28 -9.09 -65.99
CA SER A 37 -0.76 -9.25 -67.38
C SER A 37 0.12 -10.14 -68.29
N GLU A 38 1.21 -10.75 -67.79
CA GLU A 38 2.15 -11.56 -68.60
C GLU A 38 2.35 -13.02 -68.13
N SER A 39 1.39 -13.62 -67.41
CA SER A 39 1.31 -15.09 -67.28
C SER A 39 0.17 -15.65 -68.12
N ALA A 40 0.49 -16.37 -69.19
CA ALA A 40 -0.48 -16.95 -70.11
C ALA A 40 -1.41 -17.96 -69.40
N SER A 41 -2.71 -17.83 -69.64
CA SER A 41 -3.76 -18.64 -69.02
C SER A 41 -3.79 -20.08 -69.52
N GLU A 42 -3.80 -21.04 -68.59
CA GLU A 42 -4.21 -22.42 -68.86
C GLU A 42 -5.75 -22.47 -69.02
N PRO A 43 -6.33 -22.92 -70.16
CA PRO A 43 -7.71 -22.52 -70.53
C PRO A 43 -8.89 -23.19 -69.82
N TRP A 44 -8.68 -23.91 -68.70
CA TRP A 44 -9.73 -24.78 -68.12
C TRP A 44 -9.84 -24.76 -66.57
N ARG A 45 -9.52 -23.64 -65.92
CA ARG A 45 -9.95 -23.36 -64.54
C ARG A 45 -10.92 -22.18 -64.50
N THR A 46 -12.17 -22.44 -64.12
CA THR A 46 -13.06 -21.42 -63.56
C THR A 46 -12.61 -21.15 -62.13
N LEU A 47 -12.02 -19.98 -61.88
CA LEU A 47 -11.75 -19.49 -60.54
C LEU A 47 -13.08 -19.23 -59.81
N SER A 48 -13.09 -19.41 -58.50
CA SER A 48 -14.20 -18.96 -57.66
C SER A 48 -14.17 -17.44 -57.47
N ALA A 49 -15.31 -16.84 -57.13
CA ALA A 49 -15.38 -15.39 -56.89
C ALA A 49 -14.44 -14.93 -55.76
N GLU A 50 -14.18 -15.79 -54.76
CA GLU A 50 -13.21 -15.54 -53.69
C GLU A 50 -11.75 -15.61 -54.20
N GLU A 51 -11.45 -16.44 -55.21
CA GLU A 51 -10.11 -16.50 -55.82
C GLU A 51 -9.87 -15.30 -56.75
N GLU A 52 -10.86 -14.86 -57.54
CA GLU A 52 -10.76 -13.63 -58.35
C GLU A 52 -10.58 -12.38 -57.47
N GLU A 53 -11.31 -12.29 -56.36
CA GLU A 53 -11.18 -11.19 -55.40
C GLU A 53 -9.84 -11.23 -54.66
N LYS A 54 -9.27 -12.42 -54.41
CA LYS A 54 -7.96 -12.59 -53.80
C LYS A 54 -6.80 -12.25 -54.76
N GLU A 55 -6.88 -12.65 -56.03
CA GLU A 55 -5.88 -12.25 -57.04
C GLU A 55 -5.88 -10.72 -57.23
N ALA A 56 -7.05 -10.07 -57.29
CA ALA A 56 -7.18 -8.62 -57.42
C ALA A 56 -6.55 -7.81 -56.26
N GLN A 57 -6.40 -8.41 -55.08
CA GLN A 57 -5.84 -7.76 -53.88
C GLN A 57 -4.34 -7.98 -53.68
N THR A 58 -3.76 -9.00 -54.31
CA THR A 58 -2.32 -9.31 -54.22
C THR A 58 -1.46 -8.21 -54.87
N ARG A 59 -0.28 -7.91 -54.31
CA ARG A 59 0.69 -6.92 -54.82
C ARG A 59 2.06 -7.56 -54.98
N LEU A 60 2.71 -7.33 -56.12
CA LEU A 60 4.02 -7.87 -56.46
C LEU A 60 5.02 -6.72 -56.68
N TYR A 61 6.14 -6.75 -55.97
CA TYR A 61 7.23 -5.77 -56.10
C TYR A 61 8.57 -6.46 -56.30
N ARG A 62 9.33 -6.02 -57.30
CA ARG A 62 10.70 -6.46 -57.58
C ARG A 62 11.70 -5.46 -56.99
N LEU A 63 12.68 -5.99 -56.26
CA LEU A 63 13.80 -5.27 -55.66
C LEU A 63 15.11 -5.85 -56.18
N ASP A 64 15.95 -5.02 -56.80
CA ASP A 64 17.31 -5.38 -57.19
C ASP A 64 18.29 -4.78 -56.16
N VAL A 65 18.65 -5.56 -55.13
CA VAL A 65 19.41 -5.11 -53.94
C VAL A 65 20.58 -6.03 -53.62
N PHE A 66 21.72 -5.47 -53.21
CA PHE A 66 22.93 -6.22 -52.85
C PHE A 66 23.37 -7.26 -53.90
N GLY A 67 23.17 -6.95 -55.19
CA GLY A 67 23.46 -7.87 -56.30
C GLY A 67 22.50 -9.05 -56.45
N LYS A 68 21.37 -9.06 -55.73
CA LYS A 68 20.30 -10.08 -55.81
C LYS A 68 18.99 -9.46 -56.30
N GLN A 69 18.25 -10.22 -57.10
CA GLN A 69 16.88 -9.88 -57.49
C GLN A 69 15.90 -10.60 -56.56
N LEU A 70 15.06 -9.84 -55.87
CA LEU A 70 14.09 -10.32 -54.89
C LEU A 70 12.68 -9.84 -55.27
N VAL A 71 11.68 -10.72 -55.20
CA VAL A 71 10.28 -10.40 -55.53
C VAL A 71 9.42 -10.56 -54.28
N LEU A 72 8.87 -9.46 -53.78
CA LEU A 72 7.93 -9.45 -52.66
C LEU A 72 6.52 -9.70 -53.19
N GLN A 73 5.90 -10.79 -52.72
CA GLN A 73 4.50 -11.14 -52.98
C GLN A 73 3.69 -10.88 -51.71
N LEU A 74 2.78 -9.91 -51.75
CA LEU A 74 2.14 -9.29 -50.59
C LEU A 74 0.60 -9.34 -50.71
N GLU A 75 -0.10 -9.67 -49.62
CA GLU A 75 -1.56 -9.69 -49.49
C GLU A 75 -2.00 -8.70 -48.38
N PRO A 76 -3.18 -8.04 -48.45
CA PRO A 76 -3.64 -7.13 -47.40
C PRO A 76 -3.93 -7.86 -46.08
N ASP A 77 -3.50 -7.29 -44.96
CA ASP A 77 -3.63 -7.91 -43.63
C ASP A 77 -4.21 -6.92 -42.60
N GLN A 78 -5.49 -7.08 -42.28
CA GLN A 78 -6.19 -6.25 -41.28
C GLN A 78 -6.08 -6.80 -39.85
N THR A 79 -5.39 -7.92 -39.62
CA THR A 79 -5.23 -8.49 -38.26
C THR A 79 -4.24 -7.71 -37.39
N PHE A 80 -3.52 -6.75 -37.98
CA PHE A 80 -2.47 -5.96 -37.34
C PHE A 80 -2.95 -4.96 -36.27
N LEU A 81 -4.26 -4.62 -36.21
CA LEU A 81 -4.79 -3.62 -35.28
C LEU A 81 -6.07 -4.09 -34.57
N ALA A 82 -6.04 -4.13 -33.23
CA ALA A 82 -7.20 -4.42 -32.40
C ALA A 82 -7.99 -3.13 -32.06
N PRO A 83 -9.34 -3.14 -32.06
CA PRO A 83 -10.13 -1.94 -31.74
C PRO A 83 -9.91 -1.45 -30.30
N GLY A 84 -9.65 -0.14 -30.12
CA GLY A 84 -9.47 0.48 -28.80
C GLY A 84 -8.03 0.52 -28.26
N PHE A 85 -7.04 0.42 -29.16
CA PHE A 85 -5.61 0.53 -28.86
C PHE A 85 -5.19 1.98 -28.55
N VAL A 86 -4.48 2.19 -27.44
CA VAL A 86 -3.73 3.42 -27.14
C VAL A 86 -2.30 2.99 -26.82
N PHE A 87 -1.34 3.52 -27.56
CA PHE A 87 0.08 3.19 -27.44
C PHE A 87 0.84 4.47 -27.11
N HIS A 88 1.29 4.60 -25.86
CA HIS A 88 2.11 5.73 -25.44
C HIS A 88 3.58 5.43 -25.69
N VAL A 89 4.05 5.75 -26.89
CA VAL A 89 5.49 5.93 -27.14
C VAL A 89 5.92 7.23 -26.46
N VAL A 90 6.96 7.14 -25.63
CA VAL A 90 7.59 8.29 -25.01
C VAL A 90 8.94 8.47 -25.72
N GLY A 91 8.94 9.23 -26.81
CA GLY A 91 10.11 9.36 -27.70
C GLY A 91 9.75 9.36 -29.20
N SER A 92 9.53 10.54 -29.77
CA SER A 92 9.48 10.77 -31.22
C SER A 92 9.79 12.25 -31.50
N PRO A 93 10.52 12.60 -32.57
CA PRO A 93 11.03 13.97 -32.76
C PRO A 93 9.97 14.93 -33.29
N GLU A 94 9.63 15.96 -32.51
CA GLU A 94 8.81 17.07 -32.99
C GLU A 94 9.61 18.01 -33.89
N SER A 95 9.14 18.22 -35.13
CA SER A 95 9.29 19.54 -35.77
C SER A 95 8.11 19.86 -36.69
N ALA A 96 7.53 21.04 -36.47
CA ALA A 96 6.40 21.70 -37.15
C ALA A 96 4.98 21.47 -36.57
N PRO A 97 4.21 22.55 -36.33
CA PRO A 97 2.90 22.47 -35.70
C PRO A 97 1.81 22.13 -36.72
N VAL A 98 1.14 20.99 -36.53
CA VAL A 98 -0.08 20.64 -37.25
C VAL A 98 -1.27 20.76 -36.29
N ARG A 99 -2.33 21.40 -36.77
CA ARG A 99 -3.60 21.58 -36.05
C ARG A 99 -4.24 20.24 -35.71
N GLU A 100 -5.12 20.25 -34.71
CA GLU A 100 -6.07 19.17 -34.42
C GLU A 100 -6.68 18.61 -35.72
N ALA A 101 -6.36 17.35 -36.02
CA ALA A 101 -6.93 16.57 -37.11
C ALA A 101 -7.07 15.12 -36.63
N GLU A 102 -8.25 14.55 -36.85
CA GLU A 102 -8.58 13.18 -36.45
C GLU A 102 -7.76 12.19 -37.28
N GLY A 103 -6.88 11.43 -36.61
CA GLY A 103 -6.00 10.44 -37.22
C GLY A 103 -6.29 9.03 -36.70
N ALA A 104 -7.47 8.48 -37.02
CA ALA A 104 -7.67 7.04 -36.91
C ALA A 104 -6.75 6.33 -37.92
N ALA A 105 -6.15 5.20 -37.55
CA ALA A 105 -5.34 4.42 -38.48
C ALA A 105 -6.20 3.97 -39.68
N GLU A 106 -5.80 4.33 -40.90
CA GLU A 106 -6.56 3.98 -42.11
C GLU A 106 -6.56 2.46 -42.34
N PRO A 107 -7.72 1.80 -42.39
CA PRO A 107 -7.81 0.37 -42.68
C PRO A 107 -7.42 0.09 -44.13
N GLY A 108 -6.48 -0.83 -44.35
CA GLY A 108 -6.06 -1.29 -45.69
C GLY A 108 -4.61 -0.98 -46.10
N CYS A 109 -3.83 -0.30 -45.26
CA CYS A 109 -2.44 0.06 -45.55
C CYS A 109 -1.38 -1.04 -45.31
N PHE A 110 -1.73 -2.08 -44.56
CA PHE A 110 -0.80 -3.11 -44.10
C PHE A 110 -0.87 -4.37 -44.95
N PHE A 111 0.28 -4.90 -45.33
CA PHE A 111 0.40 -6.09 -46.17
C PHE A 111 1.42 -7.06 -45.59
N SER A 112 1.10 -8.36 -45.63
CA SER A 112 1.99 -9.45 -45.23
C SER A 112 2.22 -10.41 -46.40
N GLY A 113 3.33 -11.16 -46.42
CA GLY A 113 3.69 -11.94 -47.60
C GLY A 113 5.04 -12.63 -47.57
N THR A 114 5.56 -12.99 -48.75
CA THR A 114 6.80 -13.76 -48.93
C THR A 114 7.74 -13.13 -49.96
N VAL A 115 9.01 -13.55 -49.92
CA VAL A 115 10.08 -13.19 -50.86
C VAL A 115 10.32 -14.38 -51.80
N ASN A 116 10.30 -14.14 -53.11
CA ASN A 116 10.44 -15.13 -54.18
C ASN A 116 9.46 -16.32 -54.09
N GLY A 117 8.34 -16.18 -53.38
CA GLY A 117 7.40 -17.27 -53.10
C GLY A 117 7.93 -18.34 -52.13
N GLU A 118 9.06 -18.11 -51.47
CA GLU A 118 9.67 -19.10 -50.58
C GLU A 118 8.95 -19.16 -49.22
N LYS A 119 8.44 -20.33 -48.84
CA LYS A 119 7.72 -20.56 -47.56
C LYS A 119 8.52 -20.31 -46.27
N ARG A 120 9.84 -20.07 -46.37
CA ARG A 120 10.74 -19.74 -45.24
C ARG A 120 11.18 -18.27 -45.24
N SER A 121 10.66 -17.49 -46.17
CA SER A 121 10.79 -16.04 -46.20
C SER A 121 9.51 -15.40 -45.66
N ALA A 122 9.62 -14.16 -45.17
CA ALA A 122 8.48 -13.38 -44.73
C ALA A 122 8.71 -11.91 -45.07
N ALA A 123 7.66 -11.20 -45.42
CA ALA A 123 7.66 -9.75 -45.62
C ALA A 123 6.44 -9.14 -44.91
N ALA A 124 6.65 -8.03 -44.20
CA ALA A 124 5.60 -7.27 -43.54
C ALA A 124 5.84 -5.78 -43.79
N LEU A 125 4.93 -5.15 -44.54
CA LEU A 125 5.14 -3.84 -45.16
C LEU A 125 3.89 -2.97 -45.09
N ASN A 126 4.09 -1.69 -44.80
CA ASN A 126 3.13 -0.63 -45.06
C ASN A 126 3.36 -0.12 -46.50
N LEU A 127 2.29 0.11 -47.27
CA LEU A 127 2.35 0.63 -48.64
C LEU A 127 1.84 2.07 -48.80
N CYS A 128 1.15 2.65 -47.80
CA CYS A 128 0.45 3.93 -47.95
C CYS A 128 1.37 5.16 -48.05
N HIS A 129 2.64 5.04 -47.65
CA HIS A 129 3.66 6.07 -47.81
C HIS A 129 4.93 5.53 -48.51
N GLY A 130 4.76 4.55 -49.40
CA GLY A 130 5.86 3.79 -49.97
C GLY A 130 6.24 2.58 -49.12
N LEU A 131 7.03 1.66 -49.70
CA LEU A 131 7.39 0.36 -49.11
C LEU A 131 8.21 0.55 -47.84
N THR A 132 7.54 0.43 -46.69
CA THR A 132 8.16 0.63 -45.37
C THR A 132 7.96 -0.59 -44.49
N GLY A 133 9.06 -1.20 -44.03
CA GLY A 133 9.03 -2.32 -43.10
C GLY A 133 10.16 -3.32 -43.33
N GLY A 134 9.93 -4.59 -42.95
CA GLY A 134 10.96 -5.62 -42.92
C GLY A 134 10.64 -6.84 -43.76
N PHE A 135 11.67 -7.47 -44.32
CA PHE A 135 11.57 -8.79 -44.90
C PHE A 135 12.81 -9.64 -44.60
N TYR A 136 12.60 -10.95 -44.52
CA TYR A 136 13.62 -11.94 -44.16
C TYR A 136 13.85 -12.90 -45.33
N PHE A 137 15.11 -13.10 -45.71
CA PHE A 137 15.48 -13.98 -46.82
C PHE A 137 16.86 -14.62 -46.62
N GLN A 138 16.91 -15.96 -46.63
CA GLN A 138 18.14 -16.76 -46.57
C GLN A 138 19.08 -16.48 -45.38
N GLY A 139 18.54 -16.35 -44.16
CA GLY A 139 19.36 -16.11 -42.96
C GLY A 139 19.66 -14.64 -42.68
N GLU A 140 19.41 -13.76 -43.64
CA GLU A 140 19.70 -12.34 -43.56
C GLU A 140 18.40 -11.53 -43.41
N GLU A 141 18.45 -10.50 -42.57
CA GLU A 141 17.34 -9.57 -42.35
C GLU A 141 17.52 -8.32 -43.21
N TYR A 142 16.44 -7.89 -43.88
CA TYR A 142 16.41 -6.71 -44.73
C TYR A 142 15.35 -5.74 -44.21
N PHE A 143 15.74 -4.48 -44.03
CA PHE A 143 14.80 -3.40 -43.70
C PHE A 143 14.73 -2.43 -44.87
N ILE A 144 13.52 -2.11 -45.36
CA ILE A 144 13.26 -1.19 -46.48
C ILE A 144 12.47 0.03 -46.02
N GLN A 145 12.89 1.22 -46.45
CA GLN A 145 12.23 2.49 -46.19
C GLN A 145 12.38 3.47 -47.38
N PRO A 146 11.42 4.37 -47.63
CA PRO A 146 11.57 5.42 -48.64
C PRO A 146 12.75 6.36 -48.34
N LEU A 147 13.42 6.87 -49.38
CA LEU A 147 14.42 7.92 -49.27
C LEU A 147 13.77 9.31 -49.36
N ASN A 148 14.16 10.21 -48.45
CA ASN A 148 13.73 11.61 -48.53
C ASN A 148 14.50 12.35 -49.64
N SER A 149 13.78 13.17 -50.41
CA SER A 149 14.32 13.97 -51.52
C SER A 149 15.37 15.02 -51.12
N SER A 150 15.65 15.18 -49.82
CA SER A 150 16.69 16.08 -49.29
C SER A 150 18.08 15.43 -49.14
N GLU A 151 18.24 14.13 -49.38
CA GLU A 151 19.53 13.41 -49.27
C GLU A 151 20.15 13.05 -50.64
N LEU A 152 19.49 13.39 -51.74
CA LEU A 152 19.98 13.11 -53.10
C LEU A 152 21.02 14.14 -53.57
N LEU A 153 22.14 13.64 -54.09
CA LEU A 153 23.14 14.46 -54.79
C LEU A 153 22.52 15.11 -56.04
N PRO A 154 22.87 16.37 -56.37
CA PRO A 154 22.30 17.08 -57.51
C PRO A 154 22.74 16.42 -58.83
N GLY A 155 21.81 15.71 -59.50
CA GLY A 155 22.08 15.10 -60.82
C GLY A 155 21.27 13.85 -61.18
N ARG A 156 20.47 13.27 -60.27
CA ARG A 156 19.51 12.21 -60.59
C ARG A 156 18.19 12.39 -59.85
N GLU A 157 17.13 12.65 -60.61
CA GLU A 157 15.75 12.56 -60.14
C GLU A 157 15.29 11.10 -60.32
N GLU A 158 15.43 10.29 -59.27
CA GLU A 158 14.82 8.96 -59.18
C GLU A 158 13.68 9.02 -58.15
N GLU A 159 12.50 9.47 -58.58
CA GLU A 159 11.28 9.44 -57.76
C GLU A 159 10.95 8.00 -57.35
N GLY A 160 10.76 7.76 -56.04
CA GLY A 160 10.42 6.43 -55.51
C GLY A 160 11.61 5.55 -55.11
N ALA A 161 12.81 6.11 -54.95
CA ALA A 161 13.95 5.38 -54.36
C ALA A 161 13.71 5.01 -52.88
N HIS A 162 14.21 3.83 -52.48
CA HIS A 162 14.14 3.28 -51.13
C HIS A 162 15.54 2.83 -50.68
N MET A 163 15.85 3.02 -49.40
CA MET A 163 17.06 2.50 -48.76
C MET A 163 16.75 1.11 -48.17
N VAL A 164 17.64 0.14 -48.43
CA VAL A 164 17.59 -1.20 -47.84
C VAL A 164 18.85 -1.47 -47.03
N ARG A 165 18.69 -1.98 -45.80
CA ARG A 165 19.80 -2.33 -44.88
C ARG A 165 19.84 -3.83 -44.58
N ARG A 166 21.03 -4.43 -44.48
CA ARG A 166 21.26 -5.86 -44.15
C ARG A 166 22.32 -6.06 -43.03
N ARG A 167 22.20 -7.11 -42.20
CA ARG A 167 23.12 -7.43 -41.07
C ARG A 167 23.46 -8.93 -40.90
N SER A 168 24.67 -9.22 -40.39
CA SER A 168 25.17 -10.56 -39.97
C SER A 168 26.01 -10.44 -38.66
N ARG A 169 26.18 -11.51 -37.83
CA ARG A 169 26.61 -11.45 -36.39
C ARG A 169 28.02 -12.01 -36.04
N ALA A 170 28.67 -11.53 -34.95
CA ALA A 170 29.75 -12.21 -34.17
C ALA A 170 30.15 -11.57 -32.78
N ALA A 171 30.28 -12.41 -31.71
CA ALA A 171 31.12 -12.32 -30.46
C ALA A 171 30.98 -11.14 -29.41
N LEU A 172 31.14 -11.26 -28.07
CA LEU A 172 31.37 -12.36 -27.07
C LEU A 172 31.08 -11.87 -25.58
N ALA A 173 31.04 -12.78 -24.57
CA ALA A 173 30.69 -12.55 -23.12
C ALA A 173 31.41 -13.56 -22.14
N GLU A 174 31.17 -13.56 -20.80
CA GLU A 174 31.36 -14.69 -19.82
C GLU A 174 30.38 -14.63 -18.57
N GLU A 175 30.79 -14.86 -17.29
CA GLU A 175 29.98 -15.41 -16.14
C GLU A 175 30.14 -14.72 -14.75
N GLY A 176 29.36 -14.98 -13.65
CA GLY A 176 28.15 -15.83 -13.38
C GLY A 176 27.85 -16.23 -11.88
N SER A 177 26.68 -16.85 -11.61
CA SER A 177 26.09 -17.40 -10.32
C SER A 177 25.39 -16.43 -9.32
N SER A 178 24.10 -16.65 -8.97
CA SER A 178 23.19 -15.64 -8.36
C SER A 178 22.59 -15.91 -6.95
N LYS A 179 22.31 -14.80 -6.21
CA LYS A 179 21.85 -14.58 -4.82
C LYS A 179 21.06 -13.26 -4.73
N CYS A 180 19.86 -13.25 -4.17
CA CYS A 180 19.08 -12.00 -4.01
C CYS A 180 19.59 -11.19 -2.81
N GLY A 181 20.17 -10.01 -3.06
CA GLY A 181 20.77 -9.17 -2.04
C GLY A 181 19.77 -8.23 -1.36
N VAL A 182 19.55 -8.42 -0.06
CA VAL A 182 18.98 -7.39 0.83
C VAL A 182 20.13 -6.56 1.40
N SER A 183 19.89 -5.27 1.66
CA SER A 183 20.88 -4.35 2.24
C SER A 183 21.20 -4.68 3.71
N GLU A 184 22.12 -5.61 3.96
CA GLU A 184 22.62 -5.96 5.31
C GLU A 184 23.60 -4.91 5.88
N ASP A 185 23.16 -3.65 6.00
CA ASP A 185 23.92 -2.62 6.75
C ASP A 185 23.00 -1.55 7.40
N GLU A 186 21.82 -1.94 7.88
CA GLU A 186 21.02 -1.16 8.85
C GLU A 186 20.41 -2.04 9.97
N GLU A 187 21.26 -2.73 10.74
CA GLU A 187 20.84 -3.23 12.06
C GLU A 187 20.80 -2.09 13.11
N ARG A 188 20.00 -1.05 12.85
CA ARG A 188 19.64 0.03 13.79
C ARG A 188 18.28 0.63 13.48
N VAL A 189 17.30 0.34 14.33
CA VAL A 189 15.95 0.94 14.30
C VAL A 189 16.00 2.48 14.28
N PRO A 190 15.50 3.16 13.23
CA PRO A 190 15.29 4.61 13.26
C PRO A 190 13.85 4.94 13.69
N ARG A 191 13.73 5.95 14.55
CA ARG A 191 12.44 6.58 14.88
C ARG A 191 12.04 7.58 13.81
N ASN A 192 10.73 7.66 13.54
CA ASN A 192 10.00 8.77 12.93
C ASN A 192 10.46 9.22 11.52
N LEU A 193 9.51 9.24 10.58
CA LEU A 193 9.14 10.45 9.82
C LEU A 193 7.85 10.17 9.02
N GLU A 194 6.73 10.73 9.48
CA GLU A 194 5.62 11.11 8.60
C GLU A 194 5.89 12.54 8.07
N GLN A 195 5.08 12.99 7.09
CA GLN A 195 5.16 14.26 6.33
C GLN A 195 6.04 14.18 5.06
N GLU A 196 5.56 14.55 3.85
CA GLU A 196 4.25 15.10 3.47
C GLU A 196 4.08 15.15 1.93
N ALA A 197 2.83 15.03 1.44
CA ALA A 197 2.14 16.11 0.69
C ALA A 197 0.89 15.61 -0.05
N SER A 198 -0.27 16.15 0.32
CA SER A 198 -1.50 16.12 -0.48
C SER A 198 -1.66 17.40 -1.30
N HIS A 199 -2.32 17.34 -2.46
CA HIS A 199 -3.42 18.24 -2.93
C HIS A 199 -3.76 17.92 -4.40
N GLY A 200 -5.01 17.92 -4.86
CA GLY A 200 -6.28 18.27 -4.21
C GLY A 200 -7.51 17.72 -4.95
N ALA A 201 -8.69 18.25 -4.61
CA ALA A 201 -10.03 17.86 -5.09
C ALA A 201 -10.78 19.13 -5.63
N PRO A 202 -12.07 19.12 -6.08
CA PRO A 202 -13.08 18.05 -6.05
C PRO A 202 -14.05 17.92 -7.27
N ASN A 203 -14.84 16.84 -7.35
CA ASN A 203 -16.32 16.93 -7.19
C ASN A 203 -17.04 15.57 -7.00
N ALA A 204 -18.32 15.63 -6.62
CA ALA A 204 -19.30 14.55 -6.32
C ALA A 204 -19.21 13.29 -7.22
N ASP A 205 -19.52 12.06 -6.76
CA ASP A 205 -20.79 11.68 -6.12
C ASP A 205 -20.72 10.41 -5.20
N GLN A 206 -21.86 10.06 -4.62
CA GLN A 206 -22.10 9.06 -3.56
C GLN A 206 -21.65 7.61 -3.87
N THR A 207 -21.13 6.89 -2.86
CA THR A 207 -21.75 5.65 -2.29
C THR A 207 -20.89 4.91 -1.25
N ALA A 208 -21.58 4.27 -0.29
CA ALA A 208 -21.18 3.10 0.51
C ALA A 208 -19.89 3.12 1.38
N ASN A 209 -20.07 3.42 2.67
CA ASN A 209 -19.12 3.12 3.76
C ASN A 209 -18.98 1.59 3.99
N ARG A 210 -18.04 0.95 3.28
CA ARG A 210 -17.83 -0.51 3.30
C ARG A 210 -16.98 -0.90 4.54
N ARG A 211 -17.60 -1.47 5.58
CA ARG A 211 -16.88 -1.95 6.78
C ARG A 211 -15.82 -2.99 6.40
N THR A 212 -14.56 -2.74 6.75
CA THR A 212 -13.45 -3.68 6.56
C THR A 212 -13.71 -4.98 7.35
N ARG A 213 -13.74 -6.11 6.65
CA ARG A 213 -13.95 -7.44 7.24
C ARG A 213 -12.61 -8.15 7.40
N ARG A 214 -11.95 -7.95 8.55
CA ARG A 214 -10.75 -8.73 8.95
C ARG A 214 -11.14 -10.16 9.34
N PHE A 215 -10.16 -11.07 9.35
CA PHE A 215 -10.32 -12.51 9.57
C PHE A 215 -11.11 -13.24 8.47
N VAL A 216 -11.30 -12.56 7.34
CA VAL A 216 -12.05 -13.04 6.19
C VAL A 216 -11.08 -13.10 5.03
N SER A 217 -10.79 -14.32 4.57
CA SER A 217 -10.16 -14.52 3.26
C SER A 217 -11.06 -13.83 2.24
N THR A 218 -10.49 -12.81 1.62
CA THR A 218 -11.16 -11.86 0.73
C THR A 218 -10.31 -11.80 -0.52
N PRO A 219 -10.90 -11.87 -1.73
CA PRO A 219 -10.12 -11.79 -2.96
C PRO A 219 -9.39 -10.46 -2.99
N ARG A 220 -8.08 -10.54 -3.23
CA ARG A 220 -7.19 -9.38 -3.41
C ARG A 220 -6.77 -9.31 -4.85
N TYR A 221 -6.88 -8.13 -5.42
CA TYR A 221 -6.40 -7.84 -6.76
C TYR A 221 -5.15 -6.99 -6.58
N LEU A 222 -4.09 -7.32 -7.31
CA LEU A 222 -2.88 -6.51 -7.39
C LEU A 222 -2.80 -5.94 -8.80
N GLU A 223 -3.05 -4.65 -8.93
CA GLU A 223 -2.91 -3.89 -10.16
C GLU A 223 -1.43 -3.55 -10.41
N ILE A 224 -0.92 -3.96 -11.57
CA ILE A 224 0.52 -3.91 -11.87
C ILE A 224 0.78 -3.09 -13.14
N MET A 225 1.67 -2.11 -13.04
CA MET A 225 2.35 -1.55 -14.21
C MET A 225 3.64 -2.34 -14.49
N LEU A 226 3.77 -2.87 -15.71
CA LEU A 226 5.04 -3.39 -16.20
C LEU A 226 5.80 -2.29 -16.95
N VAL A 227 7.09 -2.18 -16.71
CA VAL A 227 8.01 -1.29 -17.43
C VAL A 227 9.16 -2.14 -17.94
N ALA A 228 9.48 -2.02 -19.22
CA ALA A 228 10.65 -2.63 -19.83
C ALA A 228 11.57 -1.52 -20.34
N ASP A 229 12.84 -1.60 -19.99
CA ASP A 229 13.83 -0.63 -20.43
C ASP A 229 14.26 -0.85 -21.90
N GLN A 230 15.21 -0.02 -22.36
CA GLN A 230 15.75 -0.12 -23.72
C GLN A 230 16.44 -1.46 -23.97
N SER A 231 17.17 -2.01 -23.00
CA SER A 231 17.86 -3.30 -23.15
C SER A 231 16.88 -4.47 -23.35
N MET A 232 15.72 -4.44 -22.68
CA MET A 232 14.62 -5.37 -22.91
C MET A 232 14.01 -5.22 -24.30
N ALA A 233 13.82 -3.98 -24.76
CA ALA A 233 13.27 -3.67 -26.08
C ALA A 233 14.19 -4.12 -27.23
N GLU A 234 15.50 -3.93 -27.07
CA GLU A 234 16.53 -4.36 -28.03
C GLU A 234 16.67 -5.88 -28.09
N PHE A 235 16.66 -6.57 -26.94
CA PHE A 235 16.85 -8.03 -26.89
C PHE A 235 15.63 -8.82 -27.39
N HIS A 236 14.42 -8.45 -26.97
CA HIS A 236 13.20 -9.20 -27.31
C HIS A 236 12.48 -8.69 -28.56
N GLY A 237 12.74 -7.44 -28.98
CA GLY A 237 12.08 -6.80 -30.11
C GLY A 237 10.55 -6.90 -30.05
N ALA A 238 9.92 -7.31 -31.15
CA ALA A 238 8.47 -7.50 -31.22
C ALA A 238 7.94 -8.60 -30.26
N GLY A 239 8.80 -9.51 -29.79
CA GLY A 239 8.45 -10.57 -28.84
C GLY A 239 8.28 -10.10 -27.40
N LEU A 240 8.69 -8.87 -27.06
CA LEU A 240 8.75 -8.38 -25.67
C LEU A 240 7.40 -8.43 -24.95
N LYS A 241 6.33 -7.95 -25.58
CA LYS A 241 4.99 -7.91 -24.96
C LYS A 241 4.45 -9.31 -24.62
N PRO A 242 4.36 -10.27 -25.56
CA PRO A 242 3.90 -11.63 -25.22
C PRO A 242 4.84 -12.34 -24.24
N TYR A 243 6.14 -12.04 -24.26
CA TYR A 243 7.10 -12.53 -23.27
C TYR A 243 6.80 -12.06 -21.85
N LEU A 244 6.69 -10.75 -21.62
CA LEU A 244 6.36 -10.17 -20.31
C LEU A 244 4.99 -10.64 -19.79
N LEU A 245 3.99 -10.75 -20.67
CA LEU A 245 2.68 -11.30 -20.28
C LEU A 245 2.76 -12.80 -19.92
N THR A 246 3.67 -13.56 -20.53
CA THR A 246 3.94 -14.96 -20.16
C THR A 246 4.60 -15.06 -18.79
N ILE A 247 5.60 -14.21 -18.50
CA ILE A 247 6.21 -14.07 -17.16
C ILE A 247 5.12 -13.81 -16.12
N MET A 248 4.24 -12.82 -16.36
CA MET A 248 3.17 -12.48 -15.43
C MET A 248 2.10 -13.58 -15.31
N ALA A 249 1.86 -14.38 -16.36
CA ALA A 249 0.97 -15.55 -16.27
C ALA A 249 1.53 -16.63 -15.35
N VAL A 250 2.84 -16.89 -15.39
CA VAL A 250 3.53 -17.84 -14.50
C VAL A 250 3.52 -17.32 -13.06
N ALA A 251 3.91 -16.05 -12.84
CA ALA A 251 3.85 -15.43 -11.51
C ALA A 251 2.41 -15.45 -10.93
N SER A 252 1.40 -15.17 -11.77
CA SER A 252 -0.01 -15.25 -11.36
C SER A 252 -0.41 -16.67 -10.94
N ARG A 253 0.04 -17.72 -11.65
CA ARG A 253 -0.20 -19.13 -11.25
C ARG A 253 0.43 -19.46 -9.89
N LEU A 254 1.61 -18.92 -9.57
CA LEU A 254 2.25 -19.08 -8.27
C LEU A 254 1.45 -18.40 -7.15
N TYR A 255 0.93 -17.19 -7.37
CA TYR A 255 0.07 -16.49 -6.39
C TYR A 255 -1.32 -17.10 -6.21
N HIS A 256 -1.82 -17.86 -7.19
CA HIS A 256 -3.03 -18.66 -7.03
C HIS A 256 -2.80 -20.02 -6.33
N HIS A 257 -1.54 -20.39 -6.01
CA HIS A 257 -1.24 -21.67 -5.40
C HIS A 257 -1.74 -21.75 -3.93
N PRO A 258 -2.43 -22.83 -3.50
CA PRO A 258 -3.06 -22.92 -2.17
C PRO A 258 -2.10 -22.69 -0.98
N SER A 259 -0.81 -22.98 -1.16
CA SER A 259 0.20 -22.82 -0.09
C SER A 259 0.44 -21.39 0.35
N ILE A 260 -0.05 -20.36 -0.36
CA ILE A 260 0.00 -18.95 0.10
C ILE A 260 -1.10 -18.62 1.11
N HIS A 261 -2.08 -19.51 1.31
CA HIS A 261 -3.22 -19.38 2.23
C HIS A 261 -4.13 -18.14 2.04
N ASN A 262 -4.05 -17.46 0.90
CA ASN A 262 -4.79 -16.24 0.57
C ASN A 262 -5.29 -16.28 -0.88
N SER A 263 -6.35 -15.52 -1.18
CA SER A 263 -6.84 -15.33 -2.56
C SER A 263 -6.24 -14.04 -3.11
N ILE A 264 -5.26 -14.17 -4.01
CA ILE A 264 -4.54 -13.05 -4.63
C ILE A 264 -4.55 -13.26 -6.14
N SER A 265 -4.92 -12.24 -6.89
CA SER A 265 -4.95 -12.25 -8.35
C SER A 265 -4.14 -11.09 -8.90
N LEU A 266 -3.06 -11.41 -9.62
CA LEU A 266 -2.23 -10.40 -10.30
C LEU A 266 -2.93 -9.93 -11.57
N ALA A 267 -2.97 -8.62 -11.80
CA ALA A 267 -3.62 -7.99 -12.94
C ALA A 267 -2.70 -6.92 -13.54
N VAL A 268 -2.17 -7.18 -14.73
CA VAL A 268 -1.41 -6.17 -15.49
C VAL A 268 -2.41 -5.16 -16.05
N VAL A 269 -2.33 -3.91 -15.60
CA VAL A 269 -3.22 -2.82 -16.04
C VAL A 269 -2.54 -1.91 -17.07
N LYS A 270 -1.21 -1.74 -16.93
CA LYS A 270 -0.39 -0.86 -17.78
C LYS A 270 0.91 -1.56 -18.17
N LEU A 271 1.38 -1.31 -19.38
CA LEU A 271 2.66 -1.81 -19.89
C LEU A 271 3.34 -0.68 -20.66
N LEU A 272 4.54 -0.31 -20.23
CA LEU A 272 5.38 0.72 -20.86
C LEU A 272 6.67 0.07 -21.37
N VAL A 273 7.11 0.49 -22.56
CA VAL A 273 8.40 0.11 -23.14
C VAL A 273 9.18 1.40 -23.40
N VAL A 274 10.37 1.50 -22.81
CA VAL A 274 11.26 2.65 -22.97
C VAL A 274 12.21 2.36 -24.12
N TYR A 275 12.17 3.17 -25.17
CA TYR A 275 13.11 3.10 -26.30
C TYR A 275 14.22 4.17 -26.22
N GLU A 276 13.98 5.28 -25.51
CA GLU A 276 14.95 6.34 -25.26
C GLU A 276 15.34 6.34 -23.77
N GLU A 277 16.56 5.91 -23.44
CA GLU A 277 17.09 5.85 -22.06
C GLU A 277 16.89 7.17 -21.28
N GLU A 278 17.08 8.32 -21.94
CA GLU A 278 16.91 9.66 -21.34
C GLU A 278 15.52 9.94 -20.77
N ARG A 279 14.48 9.24 -21.25
CA ARG A 279 13.09 9.39 -20.77
C ARG A 279 12.66 8.28 -19.81
N GLY A 280 13.47 7.23 -19.68
CA GLY A 280 13.23 6.11 -18.77
C GLY A 280 13.66 6.37 -17.32
N PRO A 281 13.43 5.40 -16.43
CA PRO A 281 14.12 5.36 -15.15
C PRO A 281 15.64 5.16 -15.38
N GLN A 282 16.46 5.82 -14.57
CA GLN A 282 17.92 5.68 -14.65
C GLN A 282 18.36 4.31 -14.09
N VAL A 283 18.69 3.38 -15.00
CA VAL A 283 19.16 2.02 -14.72
C VAL A 283 20.68 2.00 -14.59
N SER A 284 21.18 1.23 -13.62
CA SER A 284 22.61 1.01 -13.39
C SER A 284 22.83 -0.38 -12.82
N THR A 285 24.08 -0.84 -12.83
CA THR A 285 24.47 -2.10 -12.17
C THR A 285 24.33 -2.05 -10.64
N ASN A 286 24.05 -0.89 -10.03
CA ASN A 286 23.72 -0.81 -8.61
C ASN A 286 22.21 -0.99 -8.41
N ALA A 287 21.79 -2.17 -7.94
CA ALA A 287 20.38 -2.54 -7.78
C ALA A 287 19.62 -1.54 -6.87
N ALA A 288 20.20 -1.13 -5.74
CA ALA A 288 19.56 -0.21 -4.80
C ALA A 288 19.36 1.21 -5.39
N LEU A 289 20.32 1.68 -6.20
CA LEU A 289 20.19 2.94 -6.93
C LEU A 289 19.11 2.84 -8.01
N THR A 290 19.12 1.77 -8.80
CA THR A 290 18.14 1.49 -9.85
C THR A 290 16.72 1.40 -9.28
N LEU A 291 16.52 0.68 -8.17
CA LEU A 291 15.23 0.59 -7.47
C LEU A 291 14.76 1.99 -7.06
N ARG A 292 15.58 2.75 -6.33
CA ARG A 292 15.23 4.11 -5.88
C ARG A 292 14.84 5.03 -7.04
N ASN A 293 15.61 5.00 -8.13
CA ASN A 293 15.34 5.81 -9.32
C ASN A 293 14.01 5.39 -9.97
N PHE A 294 13.76 4.08 -10.09
CA PHE A 294 12.52 3.54 -10.64
C PHE A 294 11.29 3.88 -9.79
N CYS A 295 11.37 3.74 -8.46
CA CYS A 295 10.30 4.11 -7.53
C CYS A 295 9.92 5.60 -7.65
N GLN A 296 10.90 6.48 -7.84
CA GLN A 296 10.68 7.93 -8.07
C GLN A 296 10.11 8.23 -9.47
N TRP A 297 10.48 7.45 -10.48
CA TRP A 297 9.98 7.58 -11.85
C TRP A 297 8.53 7.08 -11.97
N GLN A 298 8.23 5.86 -11.50
CA GLN A 298 6.90 5.24 -11.63
C GLN A 298 5.79 6.09 -11.01
N ARG A 299 6.08 6.80 -9.90
CA ARG A 299 5.14 7.69 -9.22
C ARG A 299 4.58 8.77 -10.15
N GLN A 300 5.38 9.25 -11.10
CA GLN A 300 4.99 10.32 -12.04
C GLN A 300 3.99 9.81 -13.09
N HIS A 301 3.90 8.50 -13.27
CA HIS A 301 3.01 7.83 -14.22
C HIS A 301 1.78 7.19 -13.57
N ASN A 302 1.66 7.24 -12.23
CA ASN A 302 0.55 6.64 -11.48
C ASN A 302 -0.56 7.67 -11.18
N PRO A 303 -1.77 7.52 -11.75
CA PRO A 303 -2.92 8.36 -11.42
C PRO A 303 -3.25 8.36 -9.93
N LEU A 304 -3.51 9.55 -9.35
CA LEU A 304 -3.82 9.73 -7.92
C LEU A 304 -5.12 9.07 -7.43
N SER A 305 -5.92 8.48 -8.32
CA SER A 305 -7.20 7.87 -7.96
C SER A 305 -7.22 6.39 -8.29
N ASP A 306 -7.35 5.55 -7.25
CA ASP A 306 -7.72 4.12 -7.25
C ASP A 306 -8.73 3.73 -8.34
N ARG A 307 -9.68 4.62 -8.65
CA ARG A 307 -10.77 4.33 -9.60
C ARG A 307 -10.37 4.53 -11.06
N HIS A 308 -9.16 5.01 -11.34
CA HIS A 308 -8.69 5.27 -12.69
C HIS A 308 -8.29 3.95 -13.38
N PRO A 309 -8.71 3.65 -14.62
CA PRO A 309 -8.38 2.38 -15.28
C PRO A 309 -6.89 2.10 -15.54
N GLU A 310 -6.04 3.11 -15.34
CA GLU A 310 -4.57 3.02 -15.38
C GLU A 310 -3.91 3.32 -14.03
N HIS A 311 -4.66 3.35 -12.92
CA HIS A 311 -4.07 3.26 -11.59
C HIS A 311 -3.38 1.90 -11.45
N TYR A 312 -2.39 1.81 -10.55
CA TYR A 312 -1.76 0.55 -10.18
C TYR A 312 -1.26 0.59 -8.74
N ASP A 313 -1.47 -0.51 -8.01
CA ASP A 313 -0.94 -0.71 -6.66
C ASP A 313 0.59 -0.74 -6.67
N THR A 314 1.19 -1.34 -7.70
CA THR A 314 2.64 -1.60 -7.77
C THR A 314 3.20 -1.55 -9.18
N ALA A 315 4.50 -1.29 -9.31
CA ALA A 315 5.20 -1.24 -10.59
C ALA A 315 6.43 -2.17 -10.62
N ILE A 316 6.67 -2.82 -11.76
CA ILE A 316 7.79 -3.75 -11.98
C ILE A 316 8.62 -3.28 -13.17
N LEU A 317 9.92 -3.04 -12.95
CA LEU A 317 10.89 -2.77 -14.01
C LEU A 317 11.61 -4.05 -14.42
N PHE A 318 11.67 -4.32 -15.72
CA PHE A 318 12.52 -5.35 -16.32
C PHE A 318 13.70 -4.71 -17.03
N THR A 319 14.89 -5.28 -16.85
CA THR A 319 16.15 -4.87 -17.49
C THR A 319 17.01 -6.09 -17.82
N ARG A 320 17.84 -6.01 -18.87
CA ARG A 320 18.94 -6.97 -19.15
C ARG A 320 20.29 -6.47 -18.60
N MET A 321 20.30 -5.38 -17.84
CA MET A 321 21.46 -4.93 -17.06
C MET A 321 21.69 -5.89 -15.88
N ASP A 322 22.93 -6.34 -15.70
CA ASP A 322 23.38 -7.11 -14.53
C ASP A 322 23.19 -6.28 -13.25
N LEU A 323 22.36 -6.77 -12.32
CA LEU A 323 21.99 -6.08 -11.10
C LEU A 323 22.84 -6.55 -9.91
N CYS A 324 23.75 -5.68 -9.45
CA CYS A 324 24.62 -5.94 -8.32
C CYS A 324 24.10 -5.34 -7.00
N GLY A 325 24.18 -6.15 -5.94
CA GLY A 325 24.13 -5.69 -4.55
C GLY A 325 25.48 -5.12 -4.08
N ALA A 326 25.56 -4.72 -2.81
CA ALA A 326 26.77 -4.10 -2.24
C ALA A 326 28.00 -5.03 -2.18
N HIS A 327 27.80 -6.35 -2.26
CA HIS A 327 28.84 -7.37 -2.06
C HIS A 327 28.98 -8.38 -3.21
N SER A 328 28.05 -8.40 -4.18
CA SER A 328 28.02 -9.39 -5.25
C SER A 328 27.10 -8.99 -6.41
N CYS A 329 27.50 -9.30 -7.66
CA CYS A 329 26.69 -9.16 -8.88
C CYS A 329 25.84 -10.41 -9.12
N ASP A 330 25.18 -10.81 -8.05
CA ASP A 330 24.46 -12.07 -7.95
C ASP A 330 22.93 -11.79 -7.97
N THR A 331 22.48 -10.53 -7.98
CA THR A 331 21.15 -10.13 -7.51
C THR A 331 20.12 -9.96 -8.63
N LEU A 332 19.37 -11.02 -8.92
CA LEU A 332 18.35 -11.06 -9.97
C LEU A 332 17.18 -10.08 -9.78
N GLY A 333 16.97 -9.50 -8.60
CA GLY A 333 15.86 -8.59 -8.33
C GLY A 333 16.00 -7.89 -6.98
N MET A 334 15.21 -6.82 -6.81
CA MET A 334 15.14 -6.09 -5.55
C MET A 334 13.80 -5.35 -5.39
N ALA A 335 13.25 -5.36 -4.18
CA ALA A 335 12.06 -4.61 -3.80
C ALA A 335 12.11 -4.16 -2.33
N ASP A 336 11.28 -3.17 -1.99
CA ASP A 336 11.04 -2.77 -0.60
C ASP A 336 10.06 -3.73 0.11
N VAL A 337 10.26 -3.95 1.42
CA VAL A 337 9.45 -4.89 2.20
C VAL A 337 8.17 -4.23 2.74
N GLY A 338 7.02 -4.77 2.37
CA GLY A 338 5.70 -4.43 2.93
C GLY A 338 5.06 -3.15 2.39
N THR A 339 5.51 -2.68 1.23
CA THR A 339 5.13 -1.39 0.64
C THR A 339 3.98 -1.44 -0.37
N VAL A 340 3.23 -2.56 -0.48
CA VAL A 340 2.22 -2.74 -1.54
C VAL A 340 1.15 -1.63 -1.67
N CYS A 341 0.80 -0.94 -0.58
CA CYS A 341 -0.12 0.22 -0.62
C CYS A 341 0.59 1.55 -0.26
N ASP A 342 1.90 1.64 -0.51
CA ASP A 342 2.70 2.86 -0.41
C ASP A 342 3.06 3.35 -1.83
N PRO A 343 2.38 4.38 -2.36
CA PRO A 343 2.59 4.85 -3.74
C PRO A 343 4.02 5.35 -4.04
N GLU A 344 4.82 5.65 -3.01
CA GLU A 344 6.21 6.09 -3.20
C GLU A 344 7.20 4.92 -3.25
N ARG A 345 6.84 3.75 -2.72
CA ARG A 345 7.73 2.60 -2.50
C ARG A 345 7.18 1.24 -2.96
N SER A 346 5.99 1.20 -3.57
CA SER A 346 5.42 0.00 -4.17
C SER A 346 6.01 -0.25 -5.57
N CYS A 347 7.22 -0.79 -5.57
CA CYS A 347 8.05 -0.95 -6.76
C CYS A 347 9.01 -2.12 -6.59
N SER A 348 9.28 -2.82 -7.68
CA SER A 348 10.35 -3.81 -7.77
C SER A 348 11.14 -3.68 -9.08
N ILE A 349 12.39 -4.12 -9.05
CA ILE A 349 13.24 -4.25 -10.24
C ILE A 349 13.62 -5.72 -10.42
N ILE A 350 13.70 -6.15 -11.68
CA ILE A 350 13.92 -7.53 -12.09
C ILE A 350 14.96 -7.53 -13.21
N GLU A 351 16.05 -8.27 -13.00
CA GLU A 351 16.93 -8.71 -14.07
C GLU A 351 16.22 -9.81 -14.86
N ASP A 352 16.06 -9.58 -16.16
CA ASP A 352 15.48 -10.57 -17.06
C ASP A 352 16.54 -11.62 -17.41
N ASP A 353 16.28 -12.87 -17.03
CA ASP A 353 17.18 -14.01 -17.25
C ASP A 353 16.57 -15.08 -18.17
N GLY A 354 15.47 -14.77 -18.84
CA GLY A 354 14.60 -15.76 -19.47
C GLY A 354 13.37 -16.08 -18.63
N LEU A 355 12.64 -17.15 -18.97
CA LEU A 355 11.34 -17.45 -18.35
C LEU A 355 11.38 -17.63 -16.82
N GLN A 356 12.55 -17.90 -16.23
CA GLN A 356 12.72 -17.95 -14.78
C GLN A 356 12.55 -16.58 -14.09
N ALA A 357 12.62 -15.46 -14.81
CA ALA A 357 12.30 -14.13 -14.28
C ALA A 357 10.88 -14.07 -13.68
N ALA A 358 9.97 -14.98 -14.07
CA ALA A 358 8.66 -15.13 -13.44
C ALA A 358 8.71 -15.57 -11.97
N PHE A 359 9.72 -16.35 -11.58
CA PHE A 359 9.97 -16.75 -10.20
C PHE A 359 10.58 -15.59 -9.41
N THR A 360 11.50 -14.82 -10.02
CA THR A 360 12.03 -13.57 -9.45
C THR A 360 10.92 -12.54 -9.22
N VAL A 361 10.05 -12.31 -10.21
CA VAL A 361 8.85 -11.48 -10.06
C VAL A 361 7.98 -11.94 -8.88
N ALA A 362 7.78 -13.26 -8.74
CA ALA A 362 6.99 -13.77 -7.63
C ALA A 362 7.67 -13.58 -6.26
N HIS A 363 9.00 -13.69 -6.19
CA HIS A 363 9.81 -13.41 -5.01
C HIS A 363 9.77 -11.92 -4.62
N GLU A 364 10.04 -11.00 -5.55
CA GLU A 364 10.06 -9.56 -5.26
C GLU A 364 8.67 -9.02 -4.88
N LEU A 365 7.60 -9.51 -5.53
CA LEU A 365 6.24 -9.22 -5.07
C LEU A 365 5.99 -9.77 -3.66
N GLY A 366 6.66 -10.86 -3.25
CA GLY A 366 6.63 -11.39 -1.89
C GLY A 366 7.15 -10.39 -0.87
N HIS A 367 8.29 -9.74 -1.16
CA HIS A 367 8.81 -8.63 -0.36
C HIS A 367 7.81 -7.48 -0.28
N VAL A 368 7.27 -7.03 -1.41
CA VAL A 368 6.22 -5.98 -1.47
C VAL A 368 5.00 -6.34 -0.59
N PHE A 369 4.66 -7.63 -0.49
CA PHE A 369 3.63 -8.20 0.40
C PHE A 369 4.03 -8.43 1.88
N ASN A 370 5.19 -7.93 2.30
CA ASN A 370 5.77 -8.09 3.65
C ASN A 370 6.16 -9.55 3.99
N MET A 371 6.57 -10.35 3.01
CA MET A 371 7.22 -11.64 3.26
C MET A 371 8.74 -11.42 3.35
N PRO A 372 9.41 -11.71 4.48
CA PRO A 372 10.87 -11.76 4.54
C PRO A 372 11.38 -13.05 3.88
N HIS A 373 12.70 -13.18 3.73
CA HIS A 373 13.29 -14.46 3.31
C HIS A 373 13.01 -15.58 4.33
N ASP A 374 12.97 -16.81 3.82
CA ASP A 374 12.59 -18.01 4.59
C ASP A 374 13.65 -18.49 5.60
N ASP A 375 14.90 -18.03 5.46
CA ASP A 375 16.02 -18.17 6.40
C ASP A 375 16.11 -17.04 7.43
N ALA A 376 15.32 -15.97 7.30
CA ALA A 376 15.33 -14.87 8.25
C ALA A 376 14.96 -15.36 9.67
N GLN A 377 15.59 -14.75 10.69
CA GLN A 377 15.41 -15.15 12.09
C GLN A 377 13.94 -15.16 12.55
N LEU A 378 13.09 -14.31 11.96
CA LEU A 378 11.64 -14.26 12.20
C LEU A 378 10.90 -15.54 11.75
N CYS A 379 11.40 -16.21 10.71
CA CYS A 379 10.84 -17.44 10.17
C CYS A 379 11.35 -18.72 10.86
N SER A 380 12.48 -18.66 11.58
CA SER A 380 13.12 -19.82 12.24
C SER A 380 12.20 -20.63 13.17
N GLY A 381 11.20 -20.00 13.79
CA GLY A 381 10.23 -20.67 14.66
C GLY A 381 8.96 -21.17 13.97
N VAL A 382 8.85 -21.00 12.64
CA VAL A 382 7.66 -21.32 11.83
C VAL A 382 7.99 -22.26 10.68
N ASN A 383 9.14 -22.07 10.03
CA ASN A 383 9.62 -22.94 8.97
C ASN A 383 10.25 -24.23 9.52
N GLY A 384 10.16 -25.30 8.73
CA GLY A 384 10.82 -26.58 9.02
C GLY A 384 12.24 -26.65 8.47
N ALA A 385 12.86 -27.84 8.53
CA ALA A 385 14.22 -28.08 8.05
C ALA A 385 14.43 -27.90 6.52
N HIS A 386 13.36 -27.75 5.74
CA HIS A 386 13.37 -27.63 4.28
C HIS A 386 12.91 -26.23 3.81
N TRP A 387 13.45 -25.18 4.41
CA TRP A 387 13.09 -23.79 4.07
C TRP A 387 13.65 -23.33 2.71
N SER A 388 14.75 -23.93 2.23
CA SER A 388 15.47 -23.50 1.03
C SER A 388 14.83 -23.91 -0.30
N SER A 389 13.75 -24.68 -0.27
CA SER A 389 12.99 -25.12 -1.45
C SER A 389 11.69 -24.33 -1.68
N HIS A 390 11.64 -23.10 -1.18
CA HIS A 390 10.45 -22.24 -1.20
C HIS A 390 10.75 -20.89 -1.87
N MET A 391 9.68 -20.16 -2.24
CA MET A 391 9.74 -18.98 -3.11
C MET A 391 10.52 -17.83 -2.49
N MET A 392 10.43 -17.67 -1.17
CA MET A 392 11.16 -16.65 -0.41
C MET A 392 12.51 -17.16 0.12
N ALA A 393 13.04 -18.28 -0.37
CA ALA A 393 14.42 -18.63 -0.09
C ALA A 393 15.38 -17.57 -0.67
N SER A 394 16.42 -17.20 0.07
CA SER A 394 17.46 -16.23 -0.32
C SER A 394 18.26 -16.62 -1.57
N THR A 395 18.19 -17.89 -1.98
CA THR A 395 18.78 -18.42 -3.22
C THR A 395 17.75 -19.26 -3.99
N LEU A 396 17.47 -18.86 -5.22
CA LEU A 396 16.38 -19.40 -6.04
C LEU A 396 16.77 -20.69 -6.78
N SER A 397 17.32 -21.68 -6.05
CA SER A 397 18.01 -22.82 -6.66
C SER A 397 17.19 -24.11 -6.80
N ASN A 398 16.21 -24.39 -5.92
CA ASN A 398 15.52 -25.69 -5.90
C ASN A 398 14.06 -25.60 -5.41
N LEU A 399 13.23 -24.85 -6.13
CA LEU A 399 11.82 -24.59 -5.75
C LEU A 399 10.94 -25.85 -5.85
N ASP A 400 10.31 -26.25 -4.74
CA ASP A 400 9.23 -27.25 -4.77
C ASP A 400 7.94 -26.63 -5.30
N GLN A 401 7.64 -26.86 -6.59
CA GLN A 401 6.43 -26.36 -7.23
C GLN A 401 5.12 -26.95 -6.67
N ARG A 402 5.16 -27.98 -5.81
CA ARG A 402 3.98 -28.49 -5.08
C ARG A 402 3.68 -27.71 -3.80
N GLN A 403 4.68 -27.04 -3.25
CA GLN A 403 4.57 -26.16 -2.10
C GLN A 403 5.51 -24.96 -2.27
N PRO A 404 5.26 -24.09 -3.27
CA PRO A 404 6.15 -22.97 -3.59
C PRO A 404 6.22 -21.96 -2.45
N TRP A 405 5.16 -21.80 -1.65
CA TRP A 405 5.15 -20.87 -0.51
C TRP A 405 5.35 -21.60 0.80
N SER A 406 6.25 -21.07 1.65
CA SER A 406 6.52 -21.62 2.97
C SER A 406 5.40 -21.34 3.98
N PRO A 407 5.37 -22.06 5.11
CA PRO A 407 4.53 -21.72 6.25
C PRO A 407 4.78 -20.29 6.78
N CYS A 408 6.03 -19.80 6.79
CA CYS A 408 6.34 -18.43 7.19
C CYS A 408 5.77 -17.40 6.21
N SER A 409 6.05 -17.56 4.90
CA SER A 409 5.54 -16.72 3.82
C SER A 409 4.02 -16.55 3.92
N ALA A 410 3.31 -17.69 4.01
CA ALA A 410 1.86 -17.74 4.12
C ALA A 410 1.33 -17.08 5.41
N LEU A 411 2.02 -17.23 6.55
CA LEU A 411 1.68 -16.59 7.81
C LEU A 411 1.89 -15.07 7.76
N MET A 412 3.00 -14.62 7.18
CA MET A 412 3.39 -13.22 7.11
C MET A 412 2.42 -12.41 6.25
N ILE A 413 2.13 -12.85 5.03
CA ILE A 413 1.14 -12.18 4.17
C ILE A 413 -0.28 -12.27 4.76
N THR A 414 -0.64 -13.40 5.38
CA THR A 414 -1.91 -13.56 6.12
C THR A 414 -2.07 -12.51 7.20
N SER A 415 -1.03 -12.32 8.02
CA SER A 415 -0.98 -11.33 9.09
C SER A 415 -1.04 -9.90 8.54
N PHE A 416 -0.25 -9.59 7.50
CA PHE A 416 -0.22 -8.28 6.85
C PHE A 416 -1.59 -7.87 6.29
N LEU A 417 -2.26 -8.77 5.55
CA LEU A 417 -3.58 -8.53 4.98
C LEU A 417 -4.69 -8.46 6.04
N ASP A 418 -4.67 -9.33 7.07
CA ASP A 418 -5.64 -9.27 8.17
C ASP A 418 -5.42 -8.06 9.11
N ASN A 419 -4.19 -7.58 9.25
CA ASN A 419 -3.90 -6.32 9.95
C ASN A 419 -4.27 -5.08 9.11
N GLY A 420 -4.75 -5.27 7.88
CA GLY A 420 -5.34 -4.25 7.03
C GLY A 420 -4.32 -3.38 6.29
N HIS A 421 -3.09 -3.86 6.09
CA HIS A 421 -2.07 -3.12 5.34
C HIS A 421 -2.32 -3.17 3.83
N GLY A 422 -2.80 -4.29 3.29
CA GLY A 422 -3.26 -4.40 1.90
C GLY A 422 -4.67 -3.85 1.66
N GLN A 423 -4.93 -2.58 1.96
CA GLN A 423 -6.27 -1.97 1.81
C GLN A 423 -6.61 -1.52 0.38
N CYS A 424 -5.61 -1.10 -0.41
CA CYS A 424 -5.71 -0.77 -1.83
C CYS A 424 -6.25 -1.97 -2.65
N LEU A 425 -5.72 -3.16 -2.37
CA LEU A 425 -6.03 -4.45 -3.01
C LEU A 425 -7.48 -5.00 -2.87
N LEU A 426 -8.49 -4.18 -2.57
CA LEU A 426 -9.86 -4.61 -2.21
C LEU A 426 -10.94 -4.33 -3.26
N ASP A 427 -10.71 -3.38 -4.16
CA ASP A 427 -11.48 -3.24 -5.38
C ASP A 427 -10.87 -4.09 -6.50
N LYS A 428 -11.40 -3.97 -7.71
CA LYS A 428 -11.12 -4.91 -8.81
C LYS A 428 -10.81 -4.10 -10.06
N PRO A 429 -9.73 -4.43 -10.80
CA PRO A 429 -9.29 -3.69 -11.96
C PRO A 429 -10.37 -3.49 -13.00
N VAL A 430 -10.48 -2.25 -13.47
CA VAL A 430 -11.47 -1.82 -14.46
C VAL A 430 -11.11 -2.32 -15.87
N LYS A 431 -9.81 -2.30 -16.23
CA LYS A 431 -9.32 -2.66 -17.58
C LYS A 431 -7.97 -3.41 -17.54
N ALA A 432 -7.97 -4.60 -16.95
CA ALA A 432 -6.77 -5.47 -16.95
C ALA A 432 -6.49 -6.06 -18.36
N GLN A 433 -5.20 -6.20 -18.68
CA GLN A 433 -4.71 -6.99 -19.81
C GLN A 433 -4.99 -8.48 -19.59
N LEU A 434 -5.38 -9.19 -20.65
CA LEU A 434 -5.59 -10.63 -20.58
C LEU A 434 -4.24 -11.37 -20.56
N LEU A 435 -3.96 -12.08 -19.47
CA LEU A 435 -2.79 -12.96 -19.39
C LEU A 435 -2.98 -14.21 -20.28
N PRO A 436 -1.92 -14.69 -20.96
CA PRO A 436 -1.99 -15.85 -21.83
C PRO A 436 -2.45 -17.10 -21.07
N GLN A 437 -3.39 -17.83 -21.68
CA GLN A 437 -3.90 -19.12 -21.20
C GLN A 437 -3.01 -20.33 -21.57
N PRO A 438 -2.31 -20.36 -22.73
CA PRO A 438 -1.40 -21.45 -23.05
C PRO A 438 -0.26 -21.59 -22.04
N LEU A 439 0.23 -22.81 -21.84
CA LEU A 439 1.40 -23.04 -20.99
C LEU A 439 2.66 -22.52 -21.71
N PRO A 440 3.63 -21.89 -21.00
CA PRO A 440 4.74 -21.20 -21.66
C PRO A 440 5.57 -22.10 -22.59
N GLY A 441 5.80 -23.36 -22.21
CA GLY A 441 6.53 -24.34 -23.01
C GLY A 441 5.83 -24.81 -24.30
N THR A 442 4.56 -24.43 -24.51
CA THR A 442 3.88 -24.58 -25.82
C THR A 442 4.18 -23.44 -26.79
N VAL A 443 4.72 -22.32 -26.28
CA VAL A 443 5.14 -21.13 -27.05
C VAL A 443 6.67 -21.07 -27.18
N TYR A 444 7.38 -21.50 -26.14
CA TYR A 444 8.83 -21.47 -26.03
C TYR A 444 9.39 -22.91 -25.89
N SER A 445 9.97 -23.46 -26.96
CA SER A 445 10.67 -24.75 -26.93
C SER A 445 11.87 -24.76 -25.98
N ALA A 446 12.43 -25.94 -25.67
CA ALA A 446 13.65 -26.03 -24.85
C ALA A 446 14.82 -25.20 -25.43
N ASP A 447 15.00 -25.20 -26.75
CA ASP A 447 16.00 -24.36 -27.42
C ASP A 447 15.67 -22.86 -27.35
N GLN A 448 14.38 -22.47 -27.38
CA GLN A 448 14.01 -21.06 -27.17
C GLN A 448 14.26 -20.65 -25.72
N GLN A 449 14.01 -21.52 -24.75
CA GLN A 449 14.33 -21.27 -23.33
C GLN A 449 15.84 -21.11 -23.14
N CYS A 450 16.67 -21.98 -23.71
CA CYS A 450 18.13 -21.82 -23.69
C CYS A 450 18.59 -20.50 -24.32
N ARG A 451 18.00 -20.08 -25.44
CA ARG A 451 18.34 -18.82 -26.10
C ARG A 451 17.97 -17.57 -25.30
N LEU A 452 16.85 -17.62 -24.58
CA LEU A 452 16.44 -16.52 -23.70
C LEU A 452 17.40 -16.36 -22.51
N THR A 453 17.87 -17.48 -21.93
CA THR A 453 18.74 -17.46 -20.74
C THR A 453 20.23 -17.26 -21.06
N PHE A 454 20.77 -17.94 -22.07
CA PHE A 454 22.21 -17.96 -22.36
C PHE A 454 22.58 -17.27 -23.70
N GLY A 455 21.62 -16.67 -24.39
CA GLY A 455 21.81 -15.97 -25.67
C GLY A 455 21.54 -16.84 -26.91
N GLU A 456 21.33 -16.21 -28.06
CA GLU A 456 20.80 -16.83 -29.29
C GLU A 456 21.54 -18.08 -29.81
N ASP A 457 22.82 -18.22 -29.48
CA ASP A 457 23.67 -19.29 -30.00
C ASP A 457 23.61 -20.54 -29.10
N SER A 458 22.87 -20.48 -27.97
CA SER A 458 22.68 -21.57 -27.03
C SER A 458 21.55 -22.52 -27.45
N GLN A 459 21.76 -23.83 -27.33
CA GLN A 459 20.82 -24.89 -27.68
C GLN A 459 20.63 -25.86 -26.51
N HIS A 460 19.55 -26.62 -26.52
CA HIS A 460 19.28 -27.61 -25.48
C HIS A 460 20.26 -28.81 -25.54
N CYS A 461 20.85 -29.18 -24.41
CA CYS A 461 21.76 -30.32 -24.31
C CYS A 461 21.02 -31.68 -24.27
N PRO A 462 21.20 -32.58 -25.25
CA PRO A 462 20.54 -33.89 -25.27
C PRO A 462 21.08 -34.85 -24.19
N ASP A 463 20.21 -35.75 -23.71
CA ASP A 463 20.49 -36.86 -22.78
C ASP A 463 21.24 -36.52 -21.48
N LEU A 464 20.55 -35.76 -20.62
CA LEU A 464 20.83 -35.72 -19.18
C LEU A 464 19.62 -36.28 -18.42
N SER A 465 19.85 -37.01 -17.32
CA SER A 465 18.82 -37.74 -16.54
C SER A 465 17.83 -36.84 -15.77
N THR A 466 17.74 -35.56 -16.14
CA THR A 466 17.04 -34.47 -15.45
C THR A 466 15.96 -33.81 -16.31
N THR A 467 15.44 -34.51 -17.34
CA THR A 467 14.35 -34.05 -18.21
C THR A 467 13.20 -33.41 -17.40
N CYS A 468 12.78 -32.20 -17.79
CA CYS A 468 11.85 -31.33 -17.08
C CYS A 468 12.30 -30.78 -15.71
N ALA A 469 13.23 -31.44 -15.00
CA ALA A 469 13.69 -31.02 -13.68
C ALA A 469 14.78 -29.94 -13.73
N ALA A 470 15.67 -29.99 -14.73
CA ALA A 470 16.68 -28.97 -14.97
C ALA A 470 16.87 -28.73 -16.48
N LEU A 471 16.89 -27.47 -16.90
CA LEU A 471 17.21 -27.07 -18.27
C LEU A 471 18.73 -26.92 -18.41
N TRP A 472 19.32 -27.73 -19.29
CA TRP A 472 20.75 -27.70 -19.61
C TRP A 472 20.95 -27.20 -21.02
N CYS A 473 21.85 -26.23 -21.17
CA CYS A 473 22.02 -25.46 -22.40
C CYS A 473 23.50 -25.38 -22.77
N THR A 474 23.79 -25.37 -24.08
CA THR A 474 25.15 -25.26 -24.58
C THR A 474 25.69 -23.83 -24.43
N VAL A 475 26.83 -23.68 -23.78
CA VAL A 475 27.55 -22.40 -23.64
C VAL A 475 28.97 -22.58 -24.17
N THR A 476 29.48 -21.58 -24.90
CA THR A 476 30.85 -21.61 -25.42
C THR A 476 31.76 -20.84 -24.48
N THR A 477 32.65 -21.54 -23.78
CA THR A 477 33.66 -20.93 -22.89
C THR A 477 34.64 -20.05 -23.66
N SER A 478 35.31 -19.10 -22.98
CA SER A 478 36.42 -18.30 -23.53
C SER A 478 37.52 -19.10 -24.25
N ASN A 479 37.72 -20.37 -23.83
CA ASN A 479 38.67 -21.30 -24.43
C ASN A 479 38.16 -22.02 -25.69
N GLY A 480 36.96 -21.69 -26.18
CA GLY A 480 36.33 -22.26 -27.38
C GLY A 480 35.66 -23.62 -27.17
N TRP A 481 35.58 -24.12 -25.94
CA TRP A 481 34.90 -25.39 -25.65
C TRP A 481 33.41 -25.17 -25.42
N VAL A 482 32.58 -25.93 -26.12
CA VAL A 482 31.14 -26.02 -25.87
C VAL A 482 30.90 -26.94 -24.68
N VAL A 483 30.29 -26.40 -23.62
CA VAL A 483 29.94 -27.11 -22.39
C VAL A 483 28.44 -27.01 -22.13
N CYS A 484 27.87 -27.96 -21.39
CA CYS A 484 26.49 -27.85 -20.93
C CYS A 484 26.45 -27.16 -19.57
N GLN A 485 25.77 -26.02 -19.51
CA GLN A 485 25.55 -25.23 -18.31
C GLN A 485 24.07 -25.24 -17.93
N THR A 486 23.76 -25.06 -16.65
CA THR A 486 22.40 -24.88 -16.15
C THR A 486 22.37 -23.81 -15.07
N LYS A 487 21.25 -23.10 -14.96
CA LYS A 487 20.91 -22.27 -13.79
C LYS A 487 20.02 -23.02 -12.78
N ASN A 488 19.94 -24.36 -12.90
CA ASN A 488 19.17 -25.28 -12.06
C ASN A 488 17.63 -25.05 -12.07
N PHE A 489 17.10 -24.37 -13.10
CA PHE A 489 15.67 -24.19 -13.28
C PHE A 489 15.03 -25.32 -14.09
N PRO A 490 13.80 -25.74 -13.76
CA PRO A 490 13.05 -26.73 -14.52
C PRO A 490 12.61 -26.18 -15.88
N TRP A 491 12.28 -27.08 -16.80
CA TRP A 491 11.75 -26.69 -18.11
C TRP A 491 10.36 -26.10 -17.93
N ALA A 492 10.00 -25.14 -18.78
CA ALA A 492 8.69 -24.51 -18.69
C ALA A 492 7.53 -25.52 -18.85
N ASP A 493 6.46 -25.33 -18.05
CA ASP A 493 5.21 -26.06 -18.19
C ASP A 493 4.74 -26.06 -19.66
N GLY A 494 4.39 -27.22 -20.21
CA GLY A 494 3.99 -27.42 -21.61
C GLY A 494 5.11 -27.82 -22.57
N THR A 495 6.39 -27.77 -22.17
CA THR A 495 7.51 -28.12 -23.05
C THR A 495 7.48 -29.61 -23.41
N SER A 496 7.58 -29.97 -24.68
CA SER A 496 7.63 -31.38 -25.12
C SER A 496 8.83 -32.12 -24.52
N CYS A 497 8.60 -33.26 -23.89
CA CYS A 497 9.62 -34.08 -23.22
C CYS A 497 9.65 -35.54 -23.68
N GLY A 498 8.76 -35.93 -24.60
CA GLY A 498 8.67 -37.27 -25.15
C GLY A 498 7.48 -37.43 -26.09
N HIS A 499 7.30 -38.63 -26.65
CA HIS A 499 6.15 -38.90 -27.51
C HIS A 499 4.83 -38.73 -26.74
N GLU A 500 3.98 -37.80 -27.20
CA GLU A 500 2.74 -37.38 -26.53
C GLU A 500 2.87 -37.01 -25.04
N SER A 501 4.05 -36.53 -24.64
CA SER A 501 4.36 -36.19 -23.25
C SER A 501 5.01 -34.81 -23.14
N TYR A 502 4.65 -34.05 -22.11
CA TYR A 502 5.16 -32.69 -21.87
C TYR A 502 5.46 -32.43 -20.39
N CYS A 503 6.33 -31.47 -20.13
CA CYS A 503 6.71 -31.04 -18.80
C CYS A 503 5.53 -30.36 -18.11
N LEU A 504 5.25 -30.74 -16.86
CA LEU A 504 4.29 -30.06 -16.00
C LEU A 504 4.74 -30.22 -14.53
N ALA A 505 4.84 -29.13 -13.79
CA ALA A 505 5.34 -29.12 -12.41
C ALA A 505 6.71 -29.84 -12.25
N GLY A 506 7.65 -29.58 -13.17
CA GLY A 506 8.99 -30.17 -13.19
C GLY A 506 9.05 -31.67 -13.58
N ARG A 507 7.96 -32.26 -14.07
CA ARG A 507 7.88 -33.70 -14.42
C ARG A 507 7.40 -33.91 -15.85
N CYS A 508 7.98 -34.87 -16.56
CA CYS A 508 7.46 -35.31 -17.85
C CYS A 508 6.20 -36.16 -17.63
N LEU A 509 5.04 -35.68 -18.09
CA LEU A 509 3.74 -36.35 -17.97
C LEU A 509 3.14 -36.62 -19.35
N ASN A 510 2.44 -37.74 -19.49
CA ASN A 510 1.65 -38.02 -20.69
C ASN A 510 0.33 -37.21 -20.69
N LYS A 511 -0.34 -37.12 -21.85
CA LYS A 511 -1.60 -36.36 -21.99
C LYS A 511 -2.67 -36.67 -20.94
N THR A 512 -2.84 -37.92 -20.50
CA THR A 512 -3.89 -38.30 -19.54
C THR A 512 -3.54 -37.85 -18.12
N GLN A 513 -2.30 -38.09 -17.66
CA GLN A 513 -1.81 -37.60 -16.37
C GLN A 513 -1.81 -36.06 -16.32
N ALA A 514 -1.39 -35.42 -17.41
CA ALA A 514 -1.35 -33.96 -17.47
C ALA A 514 -2.76 -33.32 -17.45
N ALA A 515 -3.78 -33.99 -18.00
CA ALA A 515 -5.17 -33.54 -17.88
C ALA A 515 -5.67 -33.54 -16.42
N GLU A 516 -5.36 -34.58 -15.63
CA GLU A 516 -5.67 -34.59 -14.19
C GLU A 516 -5.01 -33.40 -13.46
N HIS A 517 -3.76 -33.09 -13.80
CA HIS A 517 -3.01 -31.94 -13.28
C HIS A 517 -3.46 -30.57 -13.82
N GLN A 518 -4.40 -30.51 -14.77
CA GLN A 518 -4.95 -29.27 -15.32
C GLN A 518 -6.41 -29.03 -14.94
N THR A 519 -7.14 -30.03 -14.44
CA THR A 519 -8.54 -29.86 -14.02
C THR A 519 -8.64 -29.00 -12.74
N PRO A 520 -9.23 -27.79 -12.77
CA PRO A 520 -9.23 -26.91 -11.61
C PRO A 520 -10.16 -27.41 -10.49
N VAL A 521 -9.63 -27.57 -9.28
CA VAL A 521 -10.41 -27.92 -8.09
C VAL A 521 -10.45 -26.70 -7.19
N SER A 522 -11.62 -26.06 -7.06
CA SER A 522 -11.78 -24.92 -6.14
C SER A 522 -11.89 -25.42 -4.70
N GLY A 523 -11.25 -24.69 -3.78
CA GLY A 523 -11.18 -25.09 -2.37
C GLY A 523 -12.48 -24.87 -1.60
N GLY A 524 -12.68 -25.70 -0.58
CA GLY A 524 -13.75 -25.56 0.40
C GLY A 524 -13.21 -25.48 1.83
N TRP A 525 -13.92 -24.75 2.69
CA TRP A 525 -13.53 -24.59 4.08
C TRP A 525 -13.66 -25.91 4.86
N GLY A 526 -12.59 -26.28 5.56
CA GLY A 526 -12.62 -27.33 6.57
C GLY A 526 -13.49 -26.98 7.78
N MET A 527 -13.56 -27.94 8.69
CA MET A 527 -14.17 -27.74 10.01
C MET A 527 -13.38 -26.72 10.83
N TRP A 528 -14.06 -26.06 11.76
CA TRP A 528 -13.40 -25.22 12.75
C TRP A 528 -12.59 -26.08 13.71
N GLY A 529 -11.30 -25.76 13.85
CA GLY A 529 -10.43 -26.35 14.86
C GLY A 529 -10.86 -25.98 16.28
N PRO A 530 -10.30 -26.65 17.31
CA PRO A 530 -10.61 -26.37 18.70
C PRO A 530 -10.34 -24.92 19.08
N TRP A 531 -10.99 -24.46 20.13
CA TRP A 531 -10.70 -23.16 20.73
C TRP A 531 -9.35 -23.23 21.44
N GLY A 532 -8.41 -22.36 21.06
CA GLY A 532 -7.12 -22.22 21.73
C GLY A 532 -7.24 -21.57 23.11
N ASP A 533 -6.11 -21.22 23.71
CA ASP A 533 -6.06 -20.63 25.04
C ASP A 533 -6.75 -19.26 25.12
N CYS A 534 -7.24 -18.93 26.31
CA CYS A 534 -7.85 -17.63 26.59
C CYS A 534 -6.77 -16.59 26.83
N SER A 535 -6.85 -15.44 26.14
CA SER A 535 -5.85 -14.35 26.27
C SER A 535 -5.72 -13.74 27.67
N ARG A 536 -6.65 -14.01 28.59
CA ARG A 536 -6.68 -13.51 29.97
C ARG A 536 -7.23 -14.57 30.91
N THR A 537 -6.75 -14.64 32.14
CA THR A 537 -7.22 -15.58 33.17
C THR A 537 -8.51 -15.14 33.86
N CYS A 538 -8.90 -13.88 33.71
CA CYS A 538 -10.12 -13.28 34.26
C CYS A 538 -10.45 -11.97 33.52
N GLY A 539 -11.60 -11.37 33.85
CA GLY A 539 -11.95 -10.01 33.45
C GLY A 539 -12.41 -9.84 31.99
N GLY A 540 -12.66 -10.92 31.28
CA GLY A 540 -13.00 -10.97 29.86
C GLY A 540 -11.76 -11.05 28.96
N GLY A 541 -11.34 -12.27 28.64
CA GLY A 541 -10.34 -12.57 27.61
C GLY A 541 -10.97 -12.98 26.27
N VAL A 542 -10.11 -13.37 25.33
CA VAL A 542 -10.48 -13.76 23.96
C VAL A 542 -9.86 -15.12 23.64
N GLN A 543 -10.66 -16.04 23.11
CA GLN A 543 -10.20 -17.30 22.50
C GLN A 543 -10.36 -17.23 20.98
N TYR A 544 -9.44 -17.89 20.27
CA TYR A 544 -9.47 -18.04 18.82
C TYR A 544 -9.71 -19.48 18.40
N SER A 545 -10.38 -19.67 17.26
CA SER A 545 -10.53 -20.93 16.55
C SER A 545 -10.30 -20.65 15.06
N PHE A 546 -9.54 -21.54 14.42
CA PHE A 546 -9.03 -21.39 13.05
C PHE A 546 -9.63 -22.49 12.17
N ARG A 547 -9.69 -22.26 10.86
CA ARG A 547 -9.97 -23.31 9.87
C ARG A 547 -9.17 -23.12 8.60
N SER A 548 -8.85 -24.23 7.95
CA SER A 548 -8.07 -24.28 6.72
C SER A 548 -8.98 -24.41 5.49
N CYS A 549 -8.41 -24.12 4.32
CA CYS A 549 -9.06 -24.32 3.03
C CYS A 549 -8.64 -25.69 2.47
N ASP A 550 -9.19 -26.76 3.03
CA ASP A 550 -8.71 -28.15 2.86
C ASP A 550 -9.83 -29.16 2.51
N ASN A 551 -11.10 -28.72 2.43
CA ASN A 551 -12.26 -29.59 2.21
C ASN A 551 -13.14 -29.14 1.02
N PRO A 552 -12.70 -29.37 -0.23
CA PRO A 552 -11.41 -29.92 -0.64
C PRO A 552 -10.28 -28.88 -0.62
N LEU A 553 -9.03 -29.32 -0.67
CA LEU A 553 -7.87 -28.45 -0.92
C LEU A 553 -7.93 -27.90 -2.36
N PRO A 554 -7.71 -26.59 -2.59
CA PRO A 554 -7.63 -26.05 -3.95
C PRO A 554 -6.48 -26.68 -4.74
N LYS A 555 -6.67 -26.95 -6.04
CA LYS A 555 -5.63 -27.48 -6.93
C LYS A 555 -5.77 -26.94 -8.35
N ASN A 556 -4.68 -26.97 -9.11
CA ASN A 556 -4.65 -26.74 -10.56
C ASN A 556 -5.31 -25.41 -10.99
N GLY A 557 -5.04 -24.31 -10.28
CA GLY A 557 -5.65 -23.00 -10.56
C GLY A 557 -7.11 -22.83 -10.10
N GLY A 558 -7.66 -23.79 -9.35
CA GLY A 558 -8.96 -23.62 -8.68
C GLY A 558 -8.92 -22.54 -7.59
N LYS A 559 -10.07 -21.91 -7.33
CA LYS A 559 -10.16 -20.75 -6.43
C LYS A 559 -9.83 -21.11 -4.98
N TYR A 560 -9.08 -20.25 -4.30
CA TYR A 560 -8.90 -20.33 -2.84
C TYR A 560 -10.21 -19.96 -2.10
N CYS A 561 -10.37 -20.44 -0.87
CA CYS A 561 -11.59 -20.24 -0.10
C CYS A 561 -11.80 -18.78 0.29
N GLU A 562 -12.98 -18.23 0.02
CA GLU A 562 -13.42 -16.92 0.49
C GLU A 562 -14.31 -17.05 1.75
N GLY A 563 -14.20 -16.13 2.70
CA GLY A 563 -14.98 -16.15 3.95
C GLY A 563 -14.12 -16.17 5.21
N LYS A 564 -14.78 -16.25 6.39
CA LYS A 564 -14.07 -16.23 7.69
C LYS A 564 -13.08 -17.40 7.80
N ARG A 565 -11.80 -17.12 8.06
CA ARG A 565 -10.76 -18.12 8.38
C ARG A 565 -10.45 -18.23 9.87
N ILE A 566 -10.73 -17.16 10.62
CA ILE A 566 -10.61 -17.09 12.08
C ILE A 566 -11.96 -16.68 12.66
N GLN A 567 -12.33 -17.32 13.77
CA GLN A 567 -13.42 -16.90 14.64
C GLN A 567 -12.88 -16.69 16.06
N TYR A 568 -13.53 -15.81 16.81
CA TYR A 568 -13.13 -15.47 18.18
C TYR A 568 -14.36 -15.36 19.09
N ARG A 569 -14.17 -15.64 20.38
CA ARG A 569 -15.21 -15.55 21.41
C ARG A 569 -14.64 -15.01 22.73
N SER A 570 -15.50 -14.48 23.59
CA SER A 570 -15.13 -14.18 24.98
C SER A 570 -14.88 -15.46 25.78
N CYS A 571 -14.00 -15.36 26.77
CA CYS A 571 -13.67 -16.38 27.76
C CYS A 571 -13.33 -15.68 29.10
N ASN A 572 -13.33 -16.43 30.21
CA ASN A 572 -12.90 -15.98 31.52
C ASN A 572 -13.49 -14.59 31.91
N THR A 573 -14.83 -14.50 31.84
CA THR A 573 -15.60 -13.24 31.93
C THR A 573 -15.80 -12.72 33.34
N GLU A 574 -15.57 -13.56 34.36
CA GLU A 574 -15.62 -13.26 35.79
C GLU A 574 -14.75 -12.07 36.20
N VAL A 575 -15.08 -11.41 37.31
CA VAL A 575 -14.32 -10.26 37.82
C VAL A 575 -12.97 -10.76 38.34
N CYS A 576 -11.88 -10.11 37.91
CA CYS A 576 -10.56 -10.36 38.47
C CYS A 576 -10.53 -10.00 39.96
N PRO A 577 -9.73 -10.68 40.79
CA PRO A 577 -9.44 -10.23 42.15
C PRO A 577 -8.89 -8.80 42.17
N ASP A 578 -9.05 -8.07 43.28
CA ASP A 578 -8.56 -6.70 43.41
C ASP A 578 -7.02 -6.63 43.34
N THR A 579 -6.49 -6.29 42.16
CA THR A 579 -5.04 -6.10 41.89
C THR A 579 -4.60 -4.69 42.25
N ASN A 580 -4.66 -4.33 43.54
CA ASN A 580 -4.30 -2.99 44.06
C ASN A 580 -5.04 -1.81 43.38
N GLY A 581 -6.19 -2.07 42.74
CA GLY A 581 -6.95 -1.07 41.99
C GLY A 581 -6.35 -0.67 40.63
N LEU A 582 -5.43 -1.45 40.07
CA LEU A 582 -4.88 -1.22 38.73
C LEU A 582 -5.77 -1.83 37.64
N SER A 583 -5.86 -1.15 36.50
CA SER A 583 -6.45 -1.72 35.30
C SER A 583 -5.44 -2.57 34.52
N PHE A 584 -5.93 -3.59 33.79
CA PHE A 584 -5.10 -4.45 32.95
C PHE A 584 -4.28 -3.69 31.88
N ARG A 585 -4.63 -2.43 31.58
CA ARG A 585 -3.85 -1.56 30.69
C ARG A 585 -2.76 -0.78 31.42
N GLU A 586 -2.98 -0.43 32.68
CA GLU A 586 -1.92 0.12 33.56
C GLU A 586 -0.85 -0.94 33.80
N GLU A 587 -1.23 -2.18 34.13
CA GLU A 587 -0.30 -3.31 34.24
C GLU A 587 0.57 -3.47 32.98
N GLN A 588 -0.03 -3.37 31.79
CA GLN A 588 0.69 -3.42 30.51
C GLN A 588 1.64 -2.24 30.26
N CYS A 589 1.37 -1.04 30.78
CA CYS A 589 2.33 0.08 30.72
C CYS A 589 3.45 -0.09 31.75
N LEU A 590 3.11 -0.45 32.99
CA LEU A 590 4.07 -0.63 34.10
C LEU A 590 5.10 -1.73 33.82
N ALA A 591 4.73 -2.77 33.07
CA ALA A 591 5.64 -3.81 32.59
C ALA A 591 6.76 -3.31 31.65
N HIS A 592 6.78 -2.02 31.28
CA HIS A 592 7.87 -1.38 30.53
C HIS A 592 8.67 -0.37 31.35
N ASN A 593 8.41 -0.23 32.66
CA ASN A 593 9.19 0.68 33.52
C ASN A 593 10.68 0.31 33.54
N ASP A 594 11.02 -0.99 33.60
CA ASP A 594 12.40 -1.48 33.63
C ASP A 594 13.18 -1.17 32.32
N MET A 595 12.45 -0.96 31.22
CA MET A 595 13.01 -0.60 29.92
C MET A 595 13.48 0.87 29.85
N SER A 596 13.13 1.69 30.85
CA SER A 596 13.47 3.11 30.88
C SER A 596 14.96 3.41 31.08
N ALA A 597 15.75 2.43 31.53
CA ALA A 597 17.21 2.55 31.64
C ALA A 597 17.91 2.85 30.30
N GLN A 598 17.27 2.56 29.15
CA GLN A 598 17.79 2.86 27.81
C GLN A 598 17.36 4.24 27.28
N VAL A 599 16.48 4.96 27.97
CA VAL A 599 15.95 6.26 27.53
C VAL A 599 16.47 7.35 28.44
N SER A 600 17.65 7.87 28.13
CA SER A 600 18.36 8.92 28.87
C SER A 600 17.62 10.27 28.87
N LEU A 601 16.55 10.38 29.66
CA LEU A 601 15.73 11.58 29.86
C LEU A 601 16.23 12.48 31.00
N GLY A 602 17.49 12.31 31.43
CA GLY A 602 18.19 13.25 32.31
C GLY A 602 17.80 13.22 33.80
N SER A 603 17.07 12.20 34.25
CA SER A 603 16.82 11.93 35.68
C SER A 603 17.28 10.54 36.05
N SER A 604 17.85 10.37 37.24
CA SER A 604 18.37 9.10 37.77
C SER A 604 17.28 8.12 38.23
N ASP A 605 16.03 8.59 38.30
CA ASP A 605 14.89 7.83 38.77
C ASP A 605 14.10 7.28 37.57
N GLY A 606 13.75 5.99 37.61
CA GLY A 606 13.10 5.30 36.49
C GLY A 606 11.74 5.89 36.10
N VAL A 607 11.38 5.75 34.81
CA VAL A 607 10.14 6.32 34.27
C VAL A 607 8.93 5.45 34.61
N GLU A 608 8.01 5.98 35.40
CA GLU A 608 6.70 5.35 35.65
C GLU A 608 5.74 5.62 34.47
N TRP A 609 5.40 4.56 33.73
CA TRP A 609 4.48 4.62 32.59
C TRP A 609 3.02 4.43 33.01
N VAL A 610 2.15 5.36 32.61
CA VAL A 610 0.69 5.26 32.80
C VAL A 610 -0.04 5.38 31.46
N PRO A 611 -1.22 4.74 31.25
CA PRO A 611 -1.92 4.81 29.97
C PRO A 611 -2.34 6.23 29.59
N LYS A 612 -2.36 6.50 28.28
CA LYS A 612 -2.91 7.71 27.68
C LYS A 612 -4.14 7.35 26.86
N TYR A 613 -5.29 7.97 27.17
CA TYR A 613 -6.52 7.81 26.39
C TYR A 613 -6.95 9.13 25.74
N ALA A 614 -6.78 10.27 26.43
CA ALA A 614 -7.01 11.61 25.88
C ALA A 614 -6.06 11.90 24.70
N GLY A 615 -6.64 12.37 23.59
CA GLY A 615 -5.93 12.61 22.33
C GLY A 615 -5.61 11.37 21.48
N VAL A 616 -5.98 10.15 21.89
CA VAL A 616 -5.76 8.95 21.08
C VAL A 616 -6.88 8.77 20.05
N SER A 617 -6.50 8.70 18.77
CA SER A 617 -7.43 8.48 17.64
C SER A 617 -8.26 7.20 17.84
N PRO A 618 -9.55 7.16 17.41
CA PRO A 618 -10.38 5.96 17.51
C PRO A 618 -9.78 4.71 16.87
N LYS A 619 -8.96 4.85 15.81
CA LYS A 619 -8.27 3.73 15.15
C LYS A 619 -7.13 3.16 16.02
N ASP A 620 -6.51 4.00 16.85
CA ASP A 620 -5.32 3.69 17.65
C ASP A 620 -5.63 3.27 19.09
N ARG A 621 -6.92 3.26 19.48
CA ARG A 621 -7.41 2.89 20.83
C ARG A 621 -7.03 1.50 21.32
N CYS A 622 -6.47 0.65 20.47
CA CYS A 622 -5.98 -0.67 20.82
C CYS A 622 -4.46 -0.85 20.60
N LYS A 623 -3.72 0.23 20.33
CA LYS A 623 -2.27 0.32 20.54
C LYS A 623 -1.98 0.50 22.04
N LEU A 624 -0.78 0.18 22.49
CA LEU A 624 -0.34 0.44 23.88
C LEU A 624 0.31 1.84 23.94
N VAL A 625 -0.52 2.87 24.11
CA VAL A 625 -0.06 4.26 24.25
C VAL A 625 0.08 4.61 25.73
N CYS A 626 1.31 4.87 26.16
CA CYS A 626 1.63 5.20 27.55
C CYS A 626 2.30 6.58 27.62
N ARG A 627 2.06 7.33 28.71
CA ARG A 627 2.74 8.58 29.02
C ARG A 627 3.65 8.42 30.24
N ALA A 628 4.75 9.15 30.25
CA ALA A 628 5.61 9.27 31.42
C ALA A 628 4.91 10.15 32.47
N LYS A 629 4.82 9.66 33.71
CA LYS A 629 4.19 10.37 34.82
C LYS A 629 4.92 11.69 35.10
N GLY A 630 4.17 12.79 35.21
CA GLY A 630 4.69 14.12 35.52
C GLY A 630 5.34 14.90 34.36
N THR A 631 5.79 14.26 33.28
CA THR A 631 6.54 14.95 32.20
C THR A 631 5.72 15.25 30.94
N GLY A 632 4.53 14.66 30.79
CA GLY A 632 3.60 14.93 29.67
C GLY A 632 3.92 14.20 28.36
N TYR A 633 5.18 13.78 28.16
CA TYR A 633 5.59 12.97 27.01
C TYR A 633 4.87 11.62 26.94
N PHE A 634 4.58 11.15 25.72
CA PHE A 634 3.92 9.87 25.48
C PHE A 634 4.53 9.13 24.29
N PHE A 635 4.43 7.81 24.34
CA PHE A 635 5.01 6.89 23.36
C PHE A 635 4.05 5.73 23.08
N VAL A 636 4.18 5.12 21.91
CA VAL A 636 3.51 3.86 21.57
C VAL A 636 4.47 2.71 21.89
N LEU A 637 4.26 2.03 23.02
CA LEU A 637 5.19 0.99 23.51
C LEU A 637 4.97 -0.37 22.83
N LYS A 638 3.76 -0.65 22.35
CA LYS A 638 3.42 -1.84 21.54
C LYS A 638 2.38 -1.51 20.47
N PRO A 639 2.45 -2.13 19.27
CA PRO A 639 1.50 -1.91 18.17
C PRO A 639 0.10 -2.45 18.47
N LYS A 640 -0.05 -3.36 19.45
CA LYS A 640 -1.34 -3.75 20.04
C LYS A 640 -1.21 -3.99 21.55
N VAL A 641 -2.30 -3.77 22.28
CA VAL A 641 -2.50 -4.30 23.63
C VAL A 641 -2.88 -5.79 23.58
N ALA A 642 -2.77 -6.48 24.71
CA ALA A 642 -3.26 -7.84 24.87
C ALA A 642 -4.78 -7.93 24.61
N ASP A 643 -5.21 -9.00 23.95
CA ASP A 643 -6.62 -9.16 23.57
C ASP A 643 -7.52 -9.32 24.80
N GLY A 644 -8.71 -8.72 24.76
CA GLY A 644 -9.61 -8.59 25.90
C GLY A 644 -9.36 -7.35 26.77
N THR A 645 -8.31 -6.56 26.51
CA THR A 645 -8.12 -5.25 27.16
C THR A 645 -9.26 -4.29 26.76
N PRO A 646 -9.94 -3.58 27.69
CA PRO A 646 -10.93 -2.57 27.34
C PRO A 646 -10.34 -1.44 26.47
N CYS A 647 -11.04 -1.03 25.42
CA CYS A 647 -10.56 0.01 24.50
C CYS A 647 -10.38 1.38 25.18
N SER A 648 -11.21 1.66 26.19
CA SER A 648 -11.25 2.90 26.98
C SER A 648 -11.94 2.58 28.32
N PRO A 649 -11.61 3.23 29.45
CA PRO A 649 -12.17 2.89 30.76
C PRO A 649 -13.69 3.14 30.90
N ASP A 650 -14.26 3.95 30.00
CA ASP A 650 -15.68 4.27 29.90
C ASP A 650 -16.44 3.40 28.87
N SER A 651 -15.76 2.44 28.22
CA SER A 651 -16.35 1.58 27.19
C SER A 651 -16.35 0.11 27.60
N THR A 652 -17.46 -0.57 27.33
CA THR A 652 -17.55 -2.04 27.39
C THR A 652 -16.86 -2.73 26.22
N SER A 653 -16.40 -1.98 25.22
CA SER A 653 -15.72 -2.54 24.04
C SER A 653 -14.31 -3.00 24.39
N VAL A 654 -13.87 -4.10 23.78
CA VAL A 654 -12.57 -4.74 24.06
C VAL A 654 -11.70 -4.78 22.80
N CYS A 655 -10.38 -4.85 23.00
CA CYS A 655 -9.42 -4.99 21.92
C CYS A 655 -9.29 -6.45 21.48
N VAL A 656 -9.33 -6.68 20.16
CA VAL A 656 -9.11 -7.98 19.49
C VAL A 656 -8.20 -7.71 18.28
N GLN A 657 -6.98 -8.27 18.28
CA GLN A 657 -5.92 -8.04 17.29
C GLN A 657 -5.73 -6.56 16.93
N GLY A 658 -5.59 -5.71 17.95
CA GLY A 658 -5.39 -4.27 17.74
C GLY A 658 -6.62 -3.50 17.22
N GLN A 659 -7.81 -4.10 17.14
CA GLN A 659 -9.07 -3.40 16.84
C GLN A 659 -10.03 -3.36 18.03
N CYS A 660 -10.75 -2.25 18.17
CA CYS A 660 -11.78 -2.12 19.19
C CYS A 660 -13.10 -2.75 18.72
N VAL A 661 -13.50 -3.87 19.33
CA VAL A 661 -14.76 -4.58 19.03
C VAL A 661 -15.79 -4.38 20.13
N LYS A 662 -17.06 -4.29 19.74
CA LYS A 662 -18.17 -4.12 20.69
C LYS A 662 -18.35 -5.38 21.55
N ALA A 663 -18.31 -5.20 22.86
CA ALA A 663 -18.78 -6.17 23.85
C ALA A 663 -19.80 -5.52 24.79
N GLY A 664 -20.60 -6.34 25.47
CA GLY A 664 -21.56 -5.88 26.46
C GLY A 664 -20.93 -5.62 27.84
N CYS A 665 -21.70 -5.09 28.77
CA CYS A 665 -21.28 -4.93 30.17
C CYS A 665 -21.00 -6.26 30.90
N ASP A 666 -21.48 -7.36 30.32
CA ASP A 666 -21.20 -8.75 30.69
C ASP A 666 -19.83 -9.24 30.18
N ARG A 667 -19.07 -8.39 29.48
CA ARG A 667 -17.77 -8.68 28.84
C ARG A 667 -17.87 -9.72 27.72
N ILE A 668 -19.07 -9.98 27.22
CA ILE A 668 -19.31 -10.88 26.10
C ILE A 668 -19.26 -10.08 24.79
N ILE A 669 -18.33 -10.45 23.91
CA ILE A 669 -18.19 -9.88 22.56
C ILE A 669 -19.48 -10.09 21.77
N GLY A 670 -19.96 -9.01 21.13
CA GLY A 670 -21.23 -8.99 20.42
C GLY A 670 -22.48 -8.86 21.31
N SER A 671 -22.35 -8.95 22.65
CA SER A 671 -23.50 -8.73 23.54
C SER A 671 -24.06 -7.31 23.42
N ASN A 672 -25.37 -7.22 23.61
CA ASN A 672 -26.13 -5.97 23.62
C ASN A 672 -26.43 -5.47 25.05
N ARG A 673 -26.03 -6.20 26.10
CA ARG A 673 -26.21 -5.76 27.49
C ARG A 673 -25.41 -4.49 27.77
N ARG A 674 -26.02 -3.53 28.46
CA ARG A 674 -25.42 -2.24 28.83
C ARG A 674 -25.52 -2.03 30.35
N PHE A 675 -24.64 -1.21 30.88
CA PHE A 675 -24.83 -0.65 32.21
C PHE A 675 -26.05 0.26 32.21
N ASP A 676 -26.84 0.20 33.28
CA ASP A 676 -27.89 1.18 33.54
C ASP A 676 -27.31 2.50 34.07
N LYS A 677 -28.20 3.47 34.36
CA LYS A 677 -27.81 4.78 34.92
C LYS A 677 -27.15 4.70 36.30
N CYS A 678 -27.18 3.53 36.96
CA CYS A 678 -26.61 3.26 38.27
C CYS A 678 -25.29 2.48 38.20
N GLY A 679 -24.83 2.07 37.01
CA GLY A 679 -23.64 1.24 36.82
C GLY A 679 -23.88 -0.26 36.97
N VAL A 680 -25.13 -0.73 37.00
CA VAL A 680 -25.49 -2.16 37.09
C VAL A 680 -25.66 -2.73 35.69
N CYS A 681 -24.97 -3.83 35.38
CA CYS A 681 -25.06 -4.46 34.06
C CYS A 681 -26.44 -5.11 33.85
N GLY A 682 -27.21 -4.59 32.89
CA GLY A 682 -28.59 -5.05 32.67
C GLY A 682 -29.58 -4.63 33.76
N GLY A 683 -29.25 -3.64 34.59
CA GLY A 683 -30.14 -3.10 35.62
C GLY A 683 -31.30 -2.25 35.05
N ASP A 684 -32.27 -1.95 35.91
CA ASP A 684 -33.46 -1.13 35.62
C ASP A 684 -33.29 0.35 36.04
N GLY A 685 -32.16 0.69 36.67
CA GLY A 685 -31.90 2.00 37.24
C GLY A 685 -32.66 2.30 38.54
N SER A 686 -33.13 1.30 39.29
CA SER A 686 -33.81 1.48 40.58
C SER A 686 -32.86 1.72 41.77
N SER A 687 -31.65 1.17 41.71
CA SER A 687 -30.66 1.12 42.81
C SER A 687 -30.01 2.46 43.17
N CYS A 688 -30.20 3.50 42.35
CA CYS A 688 -29.62 4.82 42.55
C CYS A 688 -30.67 5.95 42.49
N LYS A 689 -30.24 7.17 42.84
CA LYS A 689 -31.01 8.41 42.67
C LYS A 689 -30.16 9.47 41.97
N LYS A 690 -30.75 10.22 41.05
CA LYS A 690 -30.09 11.37 40.42
C LYS A 690 -29.94 12.49 41.45
N VAL A 691 -28.75 13.07 41.54
CA VAL A 691 -28.43 14.26 42.34
C VAL A 691 -27.89 15.32 41.37
N SER A 692 -28.33 16.56 41.53
CA SER A 692 -27.87 17.69 40.72
C SER A 692 -28.03 19.02 41.46
N GLY A 693 -27.17 19.99 41.15
CA GLY A 693 -27.24 21.33 41.72
C GLY A 693 -26.41 22.35 40.92
N SER A 694 -26.42 23.59 41.38
CA SER A 694 -25.58 24.66 40.84
C SER A 694 -24.96 25.52 41.96
N LEU A 695 -23.85 26.17 41.63
CA LEU A 695 -23.24 27.21 42.45
C LEU A 695 -23.01 28.43 41.56
N ASP A 696 -23.71 29.53 41.90
CA ASP A 696 -23.78 30.77 41.10
C ASP A 696 -23.04 31.97 41.76
N ARG A 697 -22.46 31.77 42.95
CA ARG A 697 -21.68 32.75 43.72
C ARG A 697 -20.59 32.03 44.53
N SER A 698 -19.38 32.59 44.57
CA SER A 698 -18.29 32.06 45.40
C SER A 698 -17.59 33.17 46.18
N ARG A 699 -16.91 32.79 47.26
CA ARG A 699 -15.87 33.62 47.89
C ARG A 699 -14.56 33.48 47.10
N PRO A 700 -13.66 34.47 47.15
CA PRO A 700 -12.30 34.32 46.62
C PRO A 700 -11.56 33.16 47.32
N GLY A 701 -10.74 32.42 46.57
CA GLY A 701 -10.08 31.19 47.02
C GLY A 701 -10.87 29.93 46.66
N TYR A 702 -10.58 28.82 47.36
CA TYR A 702 -11.23 27.52 47.19
C TYR A 702 -12.55 27.45 47.96
N GLN A 703 -13.62 27.03 47.29
CA GLN A 703 -14.92 26.78 47.90
C GLN A 703 -15.48 25.41 47.50
N ASP A 704 -15.93 24.62 48.47
CA ASP A 704 -16.58 23.33 48.26
C ASP A 704 -17.93 23.52 47.51
N VAL A 705 -18.11 22.77 46.42
CA VAL A 705 -19.33 22.75 45.59
C VAL A 705 -20.21 21.57 46.00
N VAL A 706 -19.64 20.36 46.03
CA VAL A 706 -20.33 19.12 46.40
C VAL A 706 -19.32 18.01 46.71
N THR A 707 -19.60 17.21 47.74
CA THR A 707 -18.93 15.92 47.97
C THR A 707 -19.75 14.80 47.32
N ILE A 708 -19.11 14.05 46.42
CA ILE A 708 -19.71 12.95 45.67
C ILE A 708 -19.32 11.65 46.40
N PRO A 709 -20.29 10.80 46.78
CA PRO A 709 -20.00 9.57 47.52
C PRO A 709 -19.36 8.49 46.63
N ALA A 710 -18.67 7.54 47.25
CA ALA A 710 -18.29 6.29 46.60
C ALA A 710 -19.53 5.55 46.04
N GLY A 711 -19.32 4.77 44.99
CA GLY A 711 -20.36 4.11 44.20
C GLY A 711 -21.17 5.04 43.28
N ALA A 712 -20.94 6.36 43.31
CA ALA A 712 -21.63 7.28 42.41
C ALA A 712 -21.18 7.11 40.95
N THR A 713 -22.11 7.21 40.00
CA THR A 713 -21.88 7.02 38.55
C THR A 713 -22.34 8.22 37.73
N HIS A 714 -21.90 8.27 36.46
CA HIS A 714 -22.21 9.33 35.50
C HIS A 714 -22.04 10.76 36.07
N LEU A 715 -20.90 10.99 36.72
CA LEU A 715 -20.49 12.32 37.16
C LEU A 715 -20.31 13.24 35.95
N ASP A 716 -20.93 14.42 36.01
CA ASP A 716 -20.82 15.48 35.02
C ASP A 716 -20.85 16.83 35.74
N VAL A 717 -19.68 17.46 35.91
CA VAL A 717 -19.52 18.83 36.43
C VAL A 717 -19.13 19.74 35.27
N LYS A 718 -19.78 20.91 35.18
CA LYS A 718 -19.56 21.91 34.14
C LYS A 718 -19.41 23.28 34.76
N GLN A 719 -18.38 24.00 34.36
CA GLN A 719 -18.16 25.41 34.65
C GLN A 719 -18.16 26.17 33.33
N ARG A 720 -18.87 27.31 33.27
CA ARG A 720 -19.06 28.09 32.05
C ARG A 720 -18.56 29.52 32.25
N SER A 721 -17.61 29.92 31.42
CA SER A 721 -17.21 31.33 31.32
C SER A 721 -18.33 32.15 30.62
N PRO A 722 -18.53 33.44 30.98
CA PRO A 722 -19.46 34.33 30.31
C PRO A 722 -19.10 34.56 28.84
N GLY A 723 -20.07 34.41 27.93
CA GLY A 723 -19.85 34.50 26.48
C GLY A 723 -19.43 35.87 25.92
N ASN A 724 -19.18 36.87 26.76
CA ASN A 724 -18.79 38.24 26.38
C ASN A 724 -17.30 38.55 26.62
N GLY A 725 -16.43 37.53 26.70
CA GLY A 725 -14.98 37.72 26.84
C GLY A 725 -14.50 38.18 28.23
N ARG A 726 -15.40 38.40 29.20
CA ARG A 726 -15.01 38.52 30.62
C ARG A 726 -14.74 37.13 31.17
N GLN A 727 -13.51 36.85 31.60
CA GLN A 727 -13.22 35.64 32.36
C GLN A 727 -13.82 35.76 33.77
N ASP A 728 -14.65 34.78 34.18
CA ASP A 728 -15.18 34.69 35.56
C ASP A 728 -14.10 34.25 36.58
N ASN A 729 -12.85 34.05 36.14
CA ASN A 729 -11.67 33.69 36.95
C ASN A 729 -11.92 32.53 37.94
N SER A 730 -12.77 31.59 37.54
CA SER A 730 -13.32 30.57 38.42
C SER A 730 -13.14 29.19 37.80
N TYR A 731 -12.32 28.35 38.44
CA TYR A 731 -11.81 27.08 37.90
C TYR A 731 -12.21 25.89 38.78
N LEU A 732 -12.46 24.72 38.20
CA LEU A 732 -12.79 23.50 38.95
C LEU A 732 -11.54 22.92 39.63
N ALA A 733 -11.70 22.40 40.84
CA ALA A 733 -10.69 21.63 41.56
C ALA A 733 -11.31 20.37 42.17
N VAL A 734 -10.48 19.36 42.46
CA VAL A 734 -10.92 18.10 43.06
C VAL A 734 -10.00 17.73 44.21
N ARG A 735 -10.59 17.52 45.39
CA ARG A 735 -9.91 17.19 46.65
C ARG A 735 -10.41 15.83 47.17
N ARG A 736 -9.48 14.98 47.61
CA ARG A 736 -9.78 13.69 48.29
C ARG A 736 -10.20 13.93 49.74
N GLN A 737 -10.68 12.87 50.41
CA GLN A 737 -10.98 12.93 51.85
C GLN A 737 -9.76 13.15 52.74
N ASP A 738 -8.58 12.67 52.33
CA ASP A 738 -7.30 12.89 53.05
C ASP A 738 -6.79 14.35 52.97
N GLY A 739 -7.45 15.20 52.19
CA GLY A 739 -7.07 16.60 51.97
C GLY A 739 -6.15 16.84 50.76
N THR A 740 -5.63 15.80 50.12
CA THR A 740 -4.81 15.91 48.90
C THR A 740 -5.64 16.30 47.68
N TYR A 741 -5.00 16.95 46.70
CA TYR A 741 -5.66 17.38 45.47
C TYR A 741 -5.40 16.43 44.30
N LEU A 742 -6.47 16.02 43.63
CA LEU A 742 -6.45 15.29 42.36
C LEU A 742 -6.39 16.22 41.15
N LEU A 743 -6.93 17.43 41.29
CA LEU A 743 -7.00 18.43 40.23
C LEU A 743 -6.95 19.84 40.83
N ASN A 744 -6.15 20.71 40.21
CA ASN A 744 -6.07 22.15 40.45
C ASN A 744 -5.90 22.55 41.93
N GLY A 745 -5.04 21.85 42.66
CA GLY A 745 -4.62 22.20 44.03
C GLY A 745 -3.49 23.25 44.07
N ASP A 746 -3.15 23.74 45.26
CA ASP A 746 -2.05 24.69 45.53
C ASP A 746 -2.05 25.96 44.64
N TYR A 747 -3.22 26.43 44.21
CA TYR A 747 -3.39 27.52 43.23
C TYR A 747 -2.74 27.25 41.85
N LYS A 748 -2.43 25.99 41.53
CA LYS A 748 -1.94 25.54 40.22
C LYS A 748 -3.14 25.16 39.34
N LEU A 749 -3.06 25.43 38.03
CA LEU A 749 -4.12 25.13 37.08
C LEU A 749 -3.63 24.20 35.97
N MET A 750 -4.37 23.12 35.75
CA MET A 750 -4.24 22.24 34.59
C MET A 750 -4.99 22.85 33.41
N THR A 751 -4.25 23.39 32.44
CA THR A 751 -4.79 24.14 31.29
C THR A 751 -5.32 23.24 30.17
N MET A 752 -4.77 22.03 30.03
CA MET A 752 -5.03 21.09 28.92
C MET A 752 -5.96 19.93 29.33
N GLU A 753 -6.62 19.30 28.36
CA GLU A 753 -7.40 18.07 28.58
C GLU A 753 -6.53 16.99 29.22
N SER A 754 -7.00 16.45 30.34
CA SER A 754 -6.24 15.55 31.20
C SER A 754 -7.08 14.39 31.72
N ASP A 755 -6.46 13.22 31.68
CA ASP A 755 -6.93 11.98 32.29
C ASP A 755 -6.36 11.88 33.71
N ILE A 756 -7.25 11.80 34.71
CA ILE A 756 -6.92 11.68 36.15
C ILE A 756 -7.33 10.27 36.60
N THR A 757 -6.37 9.49 37.08
CA THR A 757 -6.61 8.12 37.57
C THR A 757 -6.93 8.12 39.05
N LEU A 758 -7.90 7.29 39.45
CA LEU A 758 -8.41 7.18 40.81
C LEU A 758 -8.77 5.71 41.10
N GLN A 759 -7.82 4.92 41.59
CA GLN A 759 -8.01 3.49 41.95
C GLN A 759 -8.82 2.71 40.89
N GLY A 760 -8.36 2.74 39.63
CA GLY A 760 -9.00 2.06 38.50
C GLY A 760 -10.15 2.83 37.83
N ALA A 761 -10.73 3.85 38.48
CA ALA A 761 -11.64 4.78 37.84
C ALA A 761 -10.90 5.90 37.10
N LEU A 762 -11.48 6.39 36.00
CA LEU A 762 -10.94 7.51 35.22
C LEU A 762 -11.85 8.74 35.27
N LEU A 763 -11.30 9.85 35.73
CA LEU A 763 -11.88 11.19 35.68
C LEU A 763 -11.28 11.94 34.49
N ARG A 764 -12.11 12.31 33.50
CA ARG A 764 -11.69 13.10 32.34
C ARG A 764 -12.06 14.57 32.53
N TYR A 765 -11.04 15.42 32.50
CA TYR A 765 -11.14 16.86 32.71
C TYR A 765 -10.69 17.61 31.45
N SER A 766 -11.46 18.61 31.01
CA SER A 766 -11.25 19.29 29.71
C SER A 766 -10.08 20.28 29.63
N GLY A 767 -9.44 20.61 30.76
CA GLY A 767 -8.54 21.77 30.84
C GLY A 767 -9.27 23.06 31.19
N SER A 768 -8.59 23.96 31.89
CA SER A 768 -9.12 25.28 32.29
C SER A 768 -9.11 26.30 31.15
N SER A 769 -8.38 26.03 30.06
CA SER A 769 -8.43 26.84 28.82
C SER A 769 -9.69 26.61 27.99
N ALA A 770 -10.45 25.55 28.28
CA ALA A 770 -11.66 25.22 27.54
C ALA A 770 -12.80 26.21 27.82
N SER A 771 -13.53 26.61 26.78
CA SER A 771 -14.70 27.50 26.89
C SER A 771 -15.86 26.92 27.74
N LEU A 772 -15.86 25.60 27.90
CA LEU A 772 -16.65 24.85 28.88
C LEU A 772 -15.70 23.94 29.65
N GLU A 773 -15.25 24.39 30.81
CA GLU A 773 -14.49 23.56 31.74
C GLU A 773 -15.39 22.45 32.27
N ARG A 774 -14.98 21.19 32.11
CA ARG A 774 -15.84 20.03 32.35
C ARG A 774 -15.07 18.86 32.92
N LEU A 775 -15.59 18.29 34.01
CA LEU A 775 -15.11 17.06 34.65
C LEU A 775 -16.16 15.96 34.49
N ARG A 776 -15.76 14.75 34.06
CA ARG A 776 -16.65 13.59 33.90
C ARG A 776 -16.05 12.29 34.43
N SER A 777 -16.91 11.42 34.94
CA SER A 777 -16.65 9.98 35.12
C SER A 777 -17.91 9.19 34.81
N PHE A 778 -17.77 7.99 34.24
CA PHE A 778 -18.89 7.09 33.94
C PHE A 778 -18.98 5.91 34.91
N ALA A 779 -17.83 5.33 35.27
CA ALA A 779 -17.73 4.22 36.20
C ALA A 779 -18.09 4.63 37.65
N PRO A 780 -18.46 3.67 38.51
CA PRO A 780 -18.63 3.92 39.95
C PRO A 780 -17.34 4.46 40.56
N LEU A 781 -17.43 5.55 41.34
CA LEU A 781 -16.27 6.07 42.07
C LEU A 781 -15.85 5.09 43.20
N PRO A 782 -14.57 4.71 43.32
CA PRO A 782 -14.12 3.80 44.38
C PRO A 782 -14.08 4.50 45.75
N GLU A 783 -13.65 5.76 45.79
CA GLU A 783 -13.61 6.59 46.99
C GLU A 783 -14.39 7.91 46.78
N PRO A 784 -14.92 8.52 47.85
CA PRO A 784 -15.62 9.80 47.76
C PRO A 784 -14.66 10.97 47.48
N ILE A 785 -15.09 11.89 46.61
CA ILE A 785 -14.32 13.07 46.20
C ILE A 785 -15.11 14.36 46.40
N THR A 786 -14.43 15.44 46.79
CA THR A 786 -15.02 16.76 46.92
C THR A 786 -14.65 17.64 45.73
N ILE A 787 -15.67 18.12 45.03
CA ILE A 787 -15.54 19.11 43.97
C ILE A 787 -15.48 20.49 44.61
N GLN A 788 -14.48 21.27 44.20
CA GLN A 788 -14.29 22.66 44.60
C GLN A 788 -14.30 23.57 43.38
N VAL A 789 -14.50 24.87 43.62
CA VAL A 789 -14.20 25.93 42.68
C VAL A 789 -13.16 26.87 43.29
N LEU A 790 -12.08 27.13 42.55
CA LEU A 790 -11.08 28.16 42.86
C LEU A 790 -11.49 29.44 42.14
N SER A 791 -11.83 30.49 42.89
CA SER A 791 -12.28 31.78 42.34
C SER A 791 -11.27 32.89 42.64
N VAL A 792 -10.88 33.69 41.64
CA VAL A 792 -9.83 34.72 41.76
C VAL A 792 -10.36 36.12 41.39
N GLY A 793 -10.22 37.09 42.30
CA GLY A 793 -10.68 38.46 42.12
C GLY A 793 -11.95 38.81 42.92
N GLU A 794 -12.46 40.02 42.72
CA GLU A 794 -13.60 40.54 43.48
C GLU A 794 -14.95 40.10 42.91
N ALA A 795 -15.86 39.65 43.79
CA ALA A 795 -17.23 39.21 43.48
C ALA A 795 -17.37 38.15 42.35
N PRO A 796 -16.64 37.02 42.39
CA PRO A 796 -16.70 35.99 41.35
C PRO A 796 -18.09 35.33 41.29
N ARG A 797 -18.58 35.13 40.07
CA ARG A 797 -19.88 34.49 39.78
C ARG A 797 -19.69 33.20 38.97
N PRO A 798 -19.04 32.17 39.55
CA PRO A 798 -18.92 30.88 38.88
C PRO A 798 -20.29 30.37 38.45
N ARG A 799 -20.37 29.62 37.36
CA ARG A 799 -21.61 29.08 36.80
C ARG A 799 -21.54 27.56 36.82
N VAL A 800 -21.16 27.01 37.98
CA VAL A 800 -20.90 25.59 38.14
C VAL A 800 -22.24 24.87 38.20
N LYS A 801 -22.42 23.84 37.37
CA LYS A 801 -23.56 22.91 37.41
C LYS A 801 -23.03 21.49 37.47
N TYR A 802 -23.56 20.70 38.39
CA TYR A 802 -23.16 19.29 38.56
C TYR A 802 -24.35 18.35 38.51
N SER A 803 -24.11 17.13 38.05
CA SER A 803 -25.04 16.00 38.19
C SER A 803 -24.30 14.68 38.29
N TYR A 804 -24.85 13.75 39.07
CA TYR A 804 -24.39 12.37 39.21
C TYR A 804 -25.54 11.46 39.68
N PHE A 805 -25.36 10.15 39.65
CA PHE A 805 -26.28 9.21 40.30
C PHE A 805 -25.63 8.64 41.56
N ALA A 806 -26.23 8.87 42.72
CA ALA A 806 -25.78 8.34 43.99
C ALA A 806 -26.47 7.00 44.29
N PRO A 807 -25.78 5.99 44.85
CA PRO A 807 -26.41 4.79 45.38
C PRO A 807 -27.52 5.15 46.37
N ARG A 808 -28.61 4.38 46.39
CA ARG A 808 -29.54 4.44 47.52
C ARG A 808 -28.88 3.71 48.69
N PRO A 809 -28.95 4.25 49.93
CA PRO A 809 -28.66 3.41 51.09
C PRO A 809 -29.69 2.28 51.09
N ASN A 810 -29.22 1.04 51.05
CA ASN A 810 -30.09 -0.11 51.25
C ASN A 810 -30.69 -0.01 52.66
N ASN A 811 -31.98 -0.32 52.79
CA ASN A 811 -32.61 -0.54 54.08
C ASN A 811 -32.06 -1.83 54.70
N ALA A 812 -30.86 -1.76 55.27
CA ALA A 812 -30.42 -2.74 56.25
C ALA A 812 -31.29 -2.56 57.50
N ALA A 813 -31.95 -3.65 57.91
CA ALA A 813 -32.98 -3.72 58.96
C ALA A 813 -34.32 -3.02 58.64
N SER A 814 -35.28 -3.83 58.17
CA SER A 814 -36.68 -3.68 58.56
C SER A 814 -37.16 -5.01 59.14
N ALA A 815 -37.16 -5.10 60.47
CA ALA A 815 -38.02 -6.05 61.16
C ALA A 815 -39.48 -5.55 61.05
N SER A 816 -40.42 -6.47 61.15
CA SER A 816 -41.87 -6.24 61.14
C SER A 816 -42.33 -5.07 62.03
N SER A 817 -43.18 -4.18 61.51
CA SER A 817 -44.60 -4.18 61.91
C SER A 817 -45.45 -3.12 61.17
N ASN A 818 -46.77 -3.27 61.31
CA ASN A 818 -47.81 -2.73 60.44
C ASN A 818 -48.20 -1.25 60.65
N SER A 819 -48.93 -0.77 59.63
CA SER A 819 -50.13 0.09 59.69
C SER A 819 -50.01 1.62 59.58
N GLY A 820 -50.68 2.12 58.53
CA GLY A 820 -51.76 3.09 58.72
C GLY A 820 -51.44 4.58 58.55
N GLY A 821 -51.91 5.17 57.44
CA GLY A 821 -52.30 6.60 57.43
C GLY A 821 -51.56 7.50 56.44
N ARG A 822 -52.03 7.56 55.19
CA ARG A 822 -51.85 8.75 54.33
C ARG A 822 -53.20 9.38 54.03
N ARG A 823 -53.51 10.49 54.71
CA ARG A 823 -54.42 11.51 54.17
C ARG A 823 -53.63 12.42 53.22
N PRO A 824 -54.22 12.87 52.10
CA PRO A 824 -53.50 13.67 51.10
C PRO A 824 -53.52 15.16 51.42
N SER A 825 -52.48 15.88 51.00
CA SER A 825 -52.57 17.33 50.79
C SER A 825 -51.70 17.81 49.62
N ILE A 826 -52.40 18.34 48.60
CA ILE A 826 -52.12 19.64 47.98
C ILE A 826 -50.65 19.88 47.59
N ASN A 827 -50.23 19.26 46.50
CA ASN A 827 -49.59 19.92 45.34
C ASN A 827 -49.30 18.90 44.23
N ALA A 828 -50.37 18.29 43.69
CA ALA A 828 -50.28 17.52 42.46
C ALA A 828 -50.26 18.50 41.27
N ILE A 829 -49.06 18.84 40.80
CA ILE A 829 -48.89 19.43 39.47
C ILE A 829 -49.36 18.37 38.46
N ARG A 830 -50.24 18.75 37.52
CA ARG A 830 -50.76 17.84 36.49
C ARG A 830 -49.59 17.22 35.72
N GLU A 831 -49.58 15.90 35.60
CA GLU A 831 -48.79 15.22 34.58
C GLU A 831 -49.26 15.70 33.20
N PHE A 832 -48.41 16.45 32.50
CA PHE A 832 -48.58 16.71 31.07
C PHE A 832 -47.99 15.53 30.31
N GLY A 833 -48.83 14.56 29.95
CA GLY A 833 -48.50 13.53 28.96
C GLY A 833 -48.51 14.08 27.53
N GLY A 834 -47.79 15.20 27.30
CA GLY A 834 -47.67 15.88 26.02
C GLY A 834 -46.35 15.58 25.32
N ALA A 835 -46.31 15.74 24.00
CA ALA A 835 -45.15 15.43 23.16
C ALA A 835 -43.89 16.29 23.48
N GLU A 836 -42.70 15.74 23.23
CA GLU A 836 -41.40 16.38 23.52
C GLU A 836 -40.57 16.65 22.24
N TRP A 837 -39.90 17.81 22.20
CA TRP A 837 -38.97 18.16 21.12
C TRP A 837 -37.68 17.34 21.20
N THR A 838 -37.56 16.37 20.30
CA THR A 838 -36.40 15.48 20.18
C THR A 838 -35.35 16.08 19.25
N LEU A 839 -34.09 16.03 19.69
CA LEU A 839 -32.94 16.63 19.01
C LEU A 839 -32.09 15.58 18.28
N ARG A 840 -31.79 15.81 17.00
CA ARG A 840 -30.72 15.07 16.30
C ARG A 840 -29.35 15.69 16.54
N GLU A 841 -28.31 14.98 16.14
CA GLU A 841 -26.93 15.45 16.21
C GLU A 841 -26.65 16.62 15.26
N TRP A 842 -25.64 17.42 15.57
CA TRP A 842 -25.19 18.52 14.71
C TRP A 842 -24.36 18.00 13.54
N GLY A 843 -24.68 18.45 12.33
CA GLY A 843 -23.86 18.22 11.13
C GLY A 843 -22.48 18.90 11.20
N PRO A 844 -21.61 18.68 10.21
CA PRO A 844 -20.28 19.29 10.16
C PRO A 844 -20.34 20.82 10.12
N CYS A 845 -19.29 21.48 10.62
CA CYS A 845 -19.15 22.93 10.54
C CYS A 845 -18.78 23.35 9.12
N SER A 846 -19.36 24.45 8.62
CA SER A 846 -19.10 24.92 7.25
C SER A 846 -17.68 25.46 7.02
N GLN A 847 -16.90 25.73 8.07
CA GLN A 847 -15.52 26.24 8.01
C GLN A 847 -14.69 25.67 9.19
N THR A 848 -13.36 25.78 9.14
CA THR A 848 -12.43 25.24 10.17
C THR A 848 -11.77 26.32 11.04
N CYS A 849 -11.44 27.49 10.48
CA CYS A 849 -11.14 28.75 11.19
C CYS A 849 -11.91 29.90 10.52
N GLY A 850 -11.92 31.10 11.11
CA GLY A 850 -12.57 32.30 10.54
C GLY A 850 -14.09 32.45 10.79
N GLY A 851 -14.81 31.38 11.12
CA GLY A 851 -16.21 31.40 11.54
C GLY A 851 -17.17 30.71 10.56
N GLY A 852 -17.77 29.60 11.00
CA GLY A 852 -18.74 28.81 10.22
C GLY A 852 -20.06 28.56 10.97
N LEU A 853 -20.95 27.79 10.35
CA LEU A 853 -22.25 27.37 10.90
C LEU A 853 -22.40 25.84 10.88
N GLN A 854 -23.10 25.31 11.89
CA GLN A 854 -23.60 23.92 11.97
C GLN A 854 -25.12 23.92 12.03
N GLN A 855 -25.76 22.91 11.44
CA GLN A 855 -27.21 22.69 11.52
C GLN A 855 -27.55 21.30 12.09
N ARG A 856 -28.76 21.13 12.61
CA ARG A 856 -29.32 19.84 13.07
C ARG A 856 -30.83 19.77 12.84
N GLU A 857 -31.36 18.55 12.78
CA GLU A 857 -32.79 18.31 12.72
C GLU A 857 -33.43 18.32 14.14
N VAL A 858 -34.68 18.79 14.23
CA VAL A 858 -35.45 18.96 15.47
C VAL A 858 -36.89 18.48 15.21
N VAL A 859 -37.35 17.46 15.94
CA VAL A 859 -38.61 16.73 15.65
C VAL A 859 -39.44 16.55 16.93
N CYS A 860 -40.73 16.91 16.90
CA CYS A 860 -41.66 16.68 18.01
C CYS A 860 -42.16 15.24 18.03
N LEU A 861 -42.02 14.52 19.16
CA LEU A 861 -42.44 13.12 19.31
C LEU A 861 -43.40 12.92 20.50
N ASP A 862 -44.45 12.11 20.30
CA ASP A 862 -45.38 11.67 21.35
C ASP A 862 -44.73 10.64 22.30
N PRO A 863 -45.35 10.30 23.47
CA PRO A 863 -44.83 9.28 24.39
C PRO A 863 -44.73 7.86 23.78
N GLN A 864 -45.24 7.63 22.57
CA GLN A 864 -45.13 6.39 21.81
C GLN A 864 -44.08 6.48 20.68
N GLY A 865 -43.34 7.59 20.58
CA GLY A 865 -42.26 7.82 19.61
C GLY A 865 -42.70 8.22 18.20
N ARG A 866 -43.96 8.62 18.01
CA ARG A 866 -44.50 9.06 16.71
C ARG A 866 -44.46 10.59 16.59
N THR A 867 -44.39 11.10 15.38
CA THR A 867 -44.40 12.54 15.11
C THR A 867 -45.71 13.19 15.55
N SER A 868 -45.62 14.17 16.45
CA SER A 868 -46.76 14.95 16.97
C SER A 868 -46.61 16.44 16.62
N ARG A 869 -47.68 17.21 16.80
CA ARG A 869 -47.71 18.67 16.72
C ARG A 869 -47.98 19.34 18.07
N ASP A 870 -48.04 18.57 19.15
CA ASP A 870 -48.47 19.03 20.48
C ASP A 870 -47.32 19.61 21.32
N CYS A 871 -46.11 19.70 20.76
CA CYS A 871 -44.97 20.34 21.41
C CYS A 871 -45.10 21.88 21.32
N PRO A 872 -44.93 22.64 22.42
CA PRO A 872 -44.94 24.11 22.37
C PRO A 872 -43.82 24.66 21.48
N GLU A 873 -44.15 25.45 20.47
CA GLU A 873 -43.16 26.06 19.56
C GLU A 873 -42.23 27.06 20.29
N GLU A 874 -42.68 27.70 21.37
CA GLU A 874 -41.82 28.54 22.22
C GLU A 874 -40.62 27.78 22.84
N LEU A 875 -40.73 26.46 22.97
CA LEU A 875 -39.70 25.58 23.49
C LEU A 875 -38.86 24.91 22.40
N ARG A 876 -39.13 25.21 21.11
CA ARG A 876 -38.46 24.55 19.98
C ARG A 876 -36.96 24.87 19.97
N PRO A 877 -36.08 23.85 20.09
CA PRO A 877 -34.65 24.09 20.12
C PRO A 877 -34.07 24.67 18.81
N LEU A 878 -33.00 25.46 18.95
CA LEU A 878 -32.25 26.03 17.83
C LEU A 878 -31.78 24.97 16.82
N VAL A 879 -32.05 25.25 15.54
CA VAL A 879 -31.75 24.41 14.35
C VAL A 879 -30.35 24.69 13.80
N SER A 880 -29.77 25.87 14.05
CA SER A 880 -28.44 26.30 13.62
C SER A 880 -27.60 26.86 14.78
N ARG A 881 -26.26 26.76 14.69
CA ARG A 881 -25.30 27.38 15.62
C ARG A 881 -24.01 27.79 14.92
N ALA A 882 -23.32 28.82 15.45
CA ALA A 882 -21.98 29.18 15.01
C ALA A 882 -20.90 28.19 15.51
N CYS A 883 -19.80 28.11 14.77
CA CYS A 883 -18.63 27.26 15.03
C CYS A 883 -17.36 27.88 14.42
N ALA A 884 -16.18 27.29 14.64
CA ALA A 884 -14.90 27.68 14.00
C ALA A 884 -14.46 29.16 14.17
N SER A 885 -14.85 29.82 15.26
CA SER A 885 -14.64 31.27 15.49
C SER A 885 -13.20 31.69 15.87
N GLN A 886 -12.18 30.92 15.50
CA GLN A 886 -10.77 31.23 15.83
C GLN A 886 -10.05 31.92 14.66
N PRO A 887 -9.10 32.84 14.92
CA PRO A 887 -8.24 33.41 13.88
C PRO A 887 -7.31 32.35 13.28
N CYS A 888 -7.00 32.49 11.99
CA CYS A 888 -6.10 31.57 11.28
C CYS A 888 -4.62 31.96 11.48
N PRO A 889 -3.64 31.03 11.31
CA PRO A 889 -2.22 31.24 11.65
C PRO A 889 -1.43 32.16 10.70
N SER A 890 -0.23 32.62 11.12
CA SER A 890 0.65 33.51 10.35
C SER A 890 2.16 33.24 10.53
N TRP A 891 3.00 33.65 9.56
CA TRP A 891 4.44 33.32 9.50
C TRP A 891 5.34 34.23 10.35
N LEU A 892 6.33 33.64 11.04
CA LEU A 892 7.45 34.35 11.69
C LEU A 892 8.82 33.78 11.30
N PRO A 893 9.81 34.61 10.90
CA PRO A 893 11.18 34.16 10.65
C PRO A 893 12.02 34.04 11.92
N GLY A 894 12.78 32.94 12.04
CA GLY A 894 13.72 32.70 13.13
C GLY A 894 15.13 33.27 12.88
N GLN A 895 16.06 32.95 13.79
CA GLN A 895 17.45 33.42 13.75
C GLN A 895 18.30 32.68 12.70
N TRP A 896 19.34 33.36 12.20
CA TRP A 896 20.31 32.76 11.29
C TRP A 896 21.28 31.82 12.02
N SER A 897 21.60 30.70 11.40
CA SER A 897 22.64 29.77 11.84
C SER A 897 24.03 30.40 11.77
N GLU A 898 25.01 29.73 12.37
CA GLU A 898 26.41 29.96 12.05
C GLU A 898 26.71 29.68 10.57
N CYS A 899 27.82 30.21 10.09
CA CYS A 899 28.22 30.07 8.69
C CYS A 899 28.81 28.68 8.42
N SER A 900 28.38 28.02 7.35
CA SER A 900 28.81 26.65 7.00
C SER A 900 30.31 26.48 6.70
N LYS A 901 31.06 27.58 6.60
CA LYS A 901 32.52 27.60 6.50
C LYS A 901 33.08 28.75 7.32
N THR A 902 34.22 28.56 7.97
CA THR A 902 34.94 29.59 8.74
C THR A 902 35.74 30.54 7.83
N CYS A 903 36.14 30.10 6.65
CA CYS A 903 36.72 30.90 5.56
C CYS A 903 36.23 30.40 4.20
N GLY A 904 36.33 31.24 3.17
CA GLY A 904 35.76 30.95 1.84
C GLY A 904 34.23 30.99 1.83
N ARG A 905 33.65 31.17 0.63
CA ARG A 905 32.19 31.35 0.46
C ARG A 905 31.39 30.24 1.15
N GLY A 906 30.78 30.58 2.27
CA GLY A 906 29.86 29.76 3.05
C GLY A 906 28.44 30.29 2.97
N PHE A 907 27.54 29.63 3.68
CA PHE A 907 26.12 30.00 3.75
C PHE A 907 25.57 29.78 5.16
N ARG A 908 24.60 30.59 5.55
CA ARG A 908 23.83 30.45 6.78
C ARG A 908 22.34 30.33 6.45
N LYS A 909 21.61 29.57 7.27
CA LYS A 909 20.18 29.27 7.09
C LYS A 909 19.39 29.81 8.27
N ARG A 910 18.15 30.27 8.07
CA ARG A 910 17.24 30.57 9.19
C ARG A 910 15.96 29.74 9.08
N PRO A 911 15.43 29.21 10.18
CA PRO A 911 14.14 28.54 10.17
C PRO A 911 13.01 29.56 9.97
N LEU A 912 11.87 29.06 9.50
CA LEU A 912 10.58 29.74 9.65
C LEU A 912 9.74 28.97 10.66
N HIS A 913 8.89 29.71 11.34
CA HIS A 913 7.92 29.18 12.28
C HIS A 913 6.54 29.68 11.84
N CYS A 914 5.61 28.77 11.56
CA CYS A 914 4.20 29.13 11.47
C CYS A 914 3.72 29.38 12.91
N ILE A 915 2.99 30.46 13.17
CA ILE A 915 2.55 30.81 14.52
C ILE A 915 1.02 30.93 14.55
N GLY A 916 0.41 30.17 15.45
CA GLY A 916 -1.02 30.21 15.72
C GLY A 916 -1.47 31.53 16.34
N HIS A 917 -2.79 31.73 16.37
CA HIS A 917 -3.42 32.88 17.03
C HIS A 917 -3.13 32.99 18.55
N ASP A 918 -2.61 31.91 19.13
CA ASP A 918 -2.20 31.76 20.53
C ASP A 918 -0.69 31.96 20.76
N GLY A 919 0.07 32.29 19.71
CA GLY A 919 1.52 32.46 19.76
C GLY A 919 2.32 31.15 19.75
N GLN A 920 1.68 29.98 19.63
CA GLN A 920 2.39 28.71 19.53
C GLN A 920 2.93 28.47 18.13
N THR A 921 4.16 27.95 18.05
CA THR A 921 4.74 27.48 16.78
C THR A 921 4.00 26.24 16.31
N LEU A 922 3.23 26.38 15.24
CA LEU A 922 2.55 25.32 14.52
C LEU A 922 3.44 24.70 13.44
N THR A 923 3.01 23.56 12.90
CA THR A 923 3.53 22.98 11.65
C THR A 923 3.44 24.00 10.51
N LEU A 924 4.39 23.93 9.57
CA LEU A 924 4.56 24.90 8.49
C LEU A 924 3.29 25.06 7.65
N ASP A 925 2.57 23.96 7.48
CA ASP A 925 1.41 23.74 6.61
C ASP A 925 0.12 24.37 7.15
N ASN A 926 0.17 24.84 8.41
CA ASN A 926 -0.92 25.57 9.04
C ASN A 926 -0.93 27.06 8.67
N CYS A 927 0.10 27.56 7.96
CA CYS A 927 0.21 28.93 7.45
C CYS A 927 0.25 28.93 5.92
N ASP A 928 -0.41 29.88 5.25
CA ASP A 928 -0.50 29.88 3.77
C ASP A 928 0.90 29.97 3.13
N PRO A 929 1.31 29.00 2.28
CA PRO A 929 2.61 29.02 1.62
C PRO A 929 2.91 30.26 0.77
N LYS A 930 1.89 31.03 0.35
CA LYS A 930 2.02 32.26 -0.43
C LYS A 930 2.61 33.41 0.38
N ASP A 931 2.30 33.47 1.68
CA ASP A 931 2.76 34.53 2.59
C ASP A 931 4.12 34.22 3.23
N ARG A 932 4.80 33.16 2.74
CA ARG A 932 6.04 32.62 3.32
C ARG A 932 7.24 33.56 3.08
N PRO A 933 7.89 34.11 4.14
CA PRO A 933 9.01 35.04 3.99
C PRO A 933 10.24 34.44 3.29
N ARG A 934 10.90 35.21 2.43
CA ARG A 934 12.17 34.88 1.76
C ARG A 934 13.15 36.06 1.87
N PRO A 935 14.48 35.85 1.86
CA PRO A 935 15.20 34.57 1.75
C PRO A 935 15.38 33.84 3.09
N LEU A 936 15.64 32.53 3.01
CA LEU A 936 15.91 31.61 4.13
C LEU A 936 17.34 31.06 4.14
N LEU A 937 18.13 31.40 3.12
CA LEU A 937 19.54 31.08 2.93
C LEU A 937 20.25 32.39 2.57
N GLU A 938 21.38 32.67 3.21
CA GLU A 938 22.18 33.87 2.97
C GLU A 938 23.67 33.50 2.87
N MET A 939 24.42 34.16 1.98
CA MET A 939 25.86 33.93 1.82
C MET A 939 26.65 34.62 2.91
N CYS A 940 27.61 33.93 3.51
CA CYS A 940 28.47 34.43 4.57
C CYS A 940 29.94 34.07 4.31
N ASN A 941 30.86 34.72 5.03
CA ASN A 941 32.31 34.52 4.93
C ASN A 941 32.85 34.59 3.48
N GLN A 942 32.54 35.68 2.77
CA GLN A 942 32.91 35.85 1.36
C GLN A 942 34.42 36.07 1.09
N ARG A 943 35.27 36.11 2.13
CA ARG A 943 36.73 36.24 2.00
C ARG A 943 37.37 34.88 1.74
N ALA A 944 38.44 34.84 0.96
CA ALA A 944 39.18 33.61 0.69
C ALA A 944 39.77 33.00 1.98
N CYS A 945 39.89 31.67 1.99
CA CYS A 945 40.93 30.99 2.75
C CYS A 945 42.27 31.19 2.02
#